data_AF-A0A2T9YVH0-F1
#
_entry.id   AF-A0A2T9YVH0-F1
#
_cell.length_a   1.000
_cell.length_b   1.000
_cell.length_c   1.000
_cell.angle_alpha   90.00
_cell.angle_beta   90.00
_cell.angle_gamma   90.00
#
_symmetry.space_group_name_H-M   'P 1'
#
loop_
_entity.id
_entity.type
_entity.pdbx_description
1 polymer ?
#
loop_
_entity_poly.entity_id
_entity_poly.type
_entity_poly.pdbx_seq_one_letter_code
_entity_poly.pdbx_strand_id
1 'polypeptide(L)'
;MSLDSQINLNKRNILFSLESGNISILVLDNTKESIRELSILLYKNGWAAENRMIGCILVKPKDILDCVQKSFNETSNIQPSIIGYDIDFEKNNTSEYTKIKYTTPNSLFRNITTDPLLTKFSILIVSDFEYRVSELDLLIMILKKIQKKRPDLKIIFTVGIEESALPLVEYFGKSIESTTQNNDTSSKINEKKTLPISVINLLTKNPDVDIHYLEKPSEDYFNMSISLVKKIHESESKKGDIILFLPSRNEVEKAVQNLNVYNESQKTKNQILSVPLYAGLNSKDMDMTYTRTIFNTRKVVISTNIAETMDPIDGISFVIDTGLKKETIFDTEKNTEIVNMVPISKNSARIRTKMANLGSGANICGKSYRLYSYSTYKNHLPELDLPEMNRIGSSKLSKLLLKLLFLAGPSFRNAKFDMIEPGLFERNIESAVEKLISFGCFESGTESDRKSINNYDLIKKMTLIDIEPQLVICLVEALKKKDKNMSIINATKNFETPFFSNSSEKPDFDVSTEILVIIAMLNTGNLFTGPNSLSDDPNHQKLKFATEEGDLILYLNIFVAFLRFYTSNRNNIGRIGYWCKKHNMDINSLMNSLKIAKRMMLALGLVANDNSCESYLSNRLLAPLNSIYSKRKTQLVIECFIKGFYENVAQLQDDNFSYKNIVTGKALFIHPNSCLFSITPKFVLYTGVIETSKAFMLQVSKIEPEWLVGLGNPQGEGTRHNVGMYVLDLLVQNLGLSWGNSKKVDGKFANFKTKVRLVRNKNNKFLPSQSTIGSPMVLPKGVSISEVDYDIYCLKPNSFMNLSGKSVKDAAKIHGISPDSIIVFHDDMERELGIFSYKKKGSAGGHNGIKSIISYLGTQDFARVRIGIGRPDGFSKTVIDHVLSSFKKDQLVLIDEVAYTIARNWQDILVHPREI
;
A
#
# COMPACT_ATOMS: atom_id res chain seq x y z
N MET A 1 40.86 22.25 -18.41
CA MET A 1 41.93 21.87 -17.46
C MET A 1 41.26 21.10 -16.34
N SER A 2 41.32 19.77 -16.34
CA SER A 2 40.70 18.96 -15.28
C SER A 2 41.56 19.08 -14.03
N LEU A 3 41.01 19.68 -12.97
CA LEU A 3 41.44 19.40 -11.61
C LEU A 3 41.50 17.88 -11.48
N ASP A 4 42.63 17.30 -11.05
CA ASP A 4 42.70 15.87 -10.80
C ASP A 4 41.58 15.50 -9.82
N SER A 5 40.63 14.69 -10.27
CA SER A 5 39.50 14.32 -9.44
C SER A 5 39.99 13.58 -8.19
N GLN A 6 39.32 13.79 -7.05
CA GLN A 6 39.72 13.17 -5.77
C GLN A 6 39.84 11.65 -5.86
N ILE A 7 39.05 11.03 -6.74
CA ILE A 7 39.12 9.60 -7.08
C ILE A 7 40.46 9.23 -7.71
N ASN A 8 40.94 10.02 -8.68
CA ASN A 8 42.24 9.77 -9.32
C ASN A 8 43.40 10.04 -8.35
N LEU A 9 43.34 11.13 -7.56
CA LEU A 9 44.34 11.44 -6.53
C LEU A 9 44.48 10.31 -5.51
N ASN A 10 43.37 9.70 -5.12
CA ASN A 10 43.32 8.62 -4.12
C ASN A 10 43.22 7.22 -4.74
N LYS A 11 43.50 7.07 -6.05
CA LYS A 11 43.38 5.79 -6.78
C LYS A 11 44.02 4.62 -6.04
N ARG A 12 45.25 4.81 -5.53
CA ARG A 12 45.99 3.75 -4.82
C ARG A 12 45.29 3.33 -3.53
N ASN A 13 44.79 4.28 -2.75
CA ASN A 13 44.07 4.02 -1.51
C ASN A 13 42.77 3.26 -1.78
N ILE A 14 42.03 3.65 -2.82
CA ILE A 14 40.78 2.98 -3.23
C ILE A 14 41.08 1.53 -3.63
N LEU A 15 42.05 1.30 -4.52
CA LEU A 15 42.38 -0.05 -4.97
C LEU A 15 42.91 -0.94 -3.83
N PHE A 16 43.79 -0.41 -2.98
CA PHE A 16 44.29 -1.12 -1.80
C PHE A 16 43.16 -1.53 -0.84
N SER A 17 42.14 -0.69 -0.68
CA SER A 17 40.98 -1.00 0.16
C SER A 17 40.17 -2.19 -0.35
N LEU A 18 40.08 -2.36 -1.67
CA LEU A 18 39.36 -3.46 -2.31
C LEU A 18 40.13 -4.79 -2.24
N GLU A 19 41.46 -4.72 -2.21
CA GLU A 19 42.31 -5.88 -2.02
C GLU A 19 42.30 -6.35 -0.56
N SER A 20 42.31 -5.40 0.39
CA SER A 20 42.38 -5.68 1.84
C SER A 20 41.04 -6.05 2.47
N GLY A 21 39.92 -5.58 1.92
CA GLY A 21 38.58 -5.79 2.48
C GLY A 21 37.54 -6.17 1.42
N ASN A 22 36.39 -6.66 1.87
CA ASN A 22 35.24 -6.95 1.00
C ASN A 22 34.26 -5.80 0.90
N ILE A 23 34.29 -4.88 1.87
CA ILE A 23 33.41 -3.73 1.96
C ILE A 23 34.26 -2.49 2.16
N SER A 24 34.08 -1.51 1.27
CA SER A 24 34.70 -0.19 1.37
C SER A 24 33.62 0.88 1.41
N ILE A 25 33.79 1.90 2.24
CA ILE A 25 32.92 3.07 2.30
C ILE A 25 33.74 4.27 1.85
N LEU A 26 33.32 4.92 0.78
CA LEU A 26 33.95 6.12 0.25
C LEU A 26 33.06 7.32 0.61
N VAL A 27 33.59 8.23 1.41
CA VAL A 27 32.94 9.51 1.70
C VAL A 27 33.41 10.49 0.64
N LEU A 28 32.53 10.92 -0.27
CA LEU A 28 32.87 11.80 -1.39
C LEU A 28 31.73 12.76 -1.69
N ASP A 29 31.97 13.80 -2.49
CA ASP A 29 30.89 14.64 -2.99
C ASP A 29 30.08 13.82 -4.00
N ASN A 30 29.14 13.02 -3.46
CA ASN A 30 28.42 11.89 -4.06
C ASN A 30 27.60 12.30 -5.29
N THR A 31 28.31 12.64 -6.36
CA THR A 31 27.82 13.17 -7.63
C THR A 31 27.83 12.05 -8.65
N LYS A 32 26.88 12.11 -9.60
CA LYS A 32 26.81 11.18 -10.74
C LYS A 32 28.14 11.11 -11.51
N GLU A 33 28.86 12.23 -11.62
CA GLU A 33 30.21 12.28 -12.19
C GLU A 33 31.21 11.44 -11.41
N SER A 34 31.19 11.52 -10.08
CA SER A 34 32.09 10.75 -9.23
C SER A 34 31.84 9.24 -9.32
N ILE A 35 30.56 8.82 -9.36
CA ILE A 35 30.20 7.41 -9.56
C ILE A 35 30.68 6.91 -10.92
N ARG A 36 30.47 7.71 -11.96
CA ARG A 36 30.94 7.41 -13.30
C ARG A 36 32.46 7.26 -13.34
N GLU A 37 33.21 8.22 -12.78
CA GLU A 37 34.67 8.15 -12.73
C GLU A 37 35.18 6.94 -11.95
N LEU A 38 34.57 6.61 -10.81
CA LEU A 38 34.91 5.44 -10.01
C LEU A 38 34.68 4.14 -10.80
N SER A 39 33.54 4.02 -11.49
CA SER A 39 33.24 2.83 -12.31
C SER A 39 34.24 2.65 -13.45
N ILE A 40 34.64 3.74 -14.11
CA ILE A 40 35.64 3.74 -15.18
C ILE A 40 37.02 3.39 -14.64
N LEU A 41 37.38 3.92 -13.47
CA LEU A 41 38.63 3.60 -12.80
C LEU A 41 38.70 2.09 -12.54
N LEU A 42 37.66 1.49 -11.96
CA LEU A 42 37.63 0.06 -11.64
C LEU A 42 37.71 -0.79 -12.92
N TYR A 43 36.98 -0.40 -13.97
CA TYR A 43 37.05 -1.07 -15.27
C TYR A 43 38.48 -1.09 -15.84
N LYS A 44 39.16 0.07 -15.85
CA LYS A 44 40.54 0.19 -16.34
C LYS A 44 41.56 -0.61 -15.53
N ASN A 45 41.28 -0.94 -14.27
CA ASN A 45 42.15 -1.75 -13.43
C ASN A 45 41.71 -3.23 -13.36
N GLY A 46 40.93 -3.72 -14.34
CA GLY A 46 40.68 -5.14 -14.52
C GLY A 46 39.57 -5.73 -13.65
N TRP A 47 38.80 -4.91 -12.91
CA TRP A 47 37.73 -5.41 -12.05
C TRP A 47 36.55 -6.02 -12.83
N ALA A 48 36.49 -5.89 -14.16
CA ALA A 48 35.52 -6.54 -15.03
C ALA A 48 36.12 -7.70 -15.88
N ALA A 49 37.22 -8.29 -15.42
CA ALA A 49 37.83 -9.48 -16.04
C ALA A 49 36.93 -10.73 -15.95
N GLU A 50 37.33 -11.82 -16.62
CA GLU A 50 36.67 -13.14 -16.53
C GLU A 50 35.16 -13.12 -16.85
N ASN A 51 34.75 -12.30 -17.82
CA ASN A 51 33.34 -12.12 -18.18
C ASN A 51 32.42 -11.63 -17.06
N ARG A 52 32.98 -11.02 -15.99
CA ARG A 52 32.22 -10.34 -14.95
C ARG A 52 31.99 -8.86 -15.27
N MET A 53 31.11 -8.24 -14.50
CA MET A 53 30.72 -6.83 -14.63
C MET A 53 30.88 -6.06 -13.31
N ILE A 54 31.01 -4.75 -13.45
CA ILE A 54 30.88 -3.74 -12.40
C ILE A 54 29.42 -3.27 -12.39
N GLY A 55 28.72 -3.44 -11.27
CA GLY A 55 27.36 -2.94 -11.09
C GLY A 55 27.37 -1.59 -10.36
N CYS A 56 26.79 -0.55 -10.94
CA CYS A 56 26.65 0.76 -10.31
C CYS A 56 25.17 1.00 -9.98
N ILE A 57 24.83 1.04 -8.69
CA ILE A 57 23.48 1.21 -8.20
C ILE A 57 23.28 2.68 -7.82
N LEU A 58 22.36 3.35 -8.52
CA LEU A 58 21.93 4.71 -8.21
C LEU A 58 20.41 4.73 -7.97
N VAL A 59 19.96 5.55 -7.03
CA VAL A 59 18.55 5.63 -6.67
C VAL A 59 17.74 6.31 -7.76
N LYS A 60 18.33 7.29 -8.46
CA LYS A 60 17.63 8.13 -9.44
C LYS A 60 17.87 7.63 -10.88
N PRO A 61 16.80 7.28 -11.63
CA PRO A 61 16.89 6.93 -13.05
C PRO A 61 17.61 7.95 -13.94
N LYS A 62 17.37 9.25 -13.70
CA LYS A 62 17.97 10.33 -14.48
C LYS A 62 19.50 10.34 -14.35
N ASP A 63 20.01 10.13 -13.14
CA ASP A 63 21.44 10.11 -12.87
C ASP A 63 22.13 8.97 -13.62
N ILE A 64 21.46 7.82 -13.77
CA ILE A 64 21.94 6.70 -14.59
C ILE A 64 22.05 7.10 -16.07
N LEU A 65 20.99 7.69 -16.63
CA LEU A 65 20.98 8.12 -18.03
C LEU A 65 22.07 9.15 -18.31
N ASP A 66 22.27 10.09 -17.39
CA ASP A 66 23.31 11.11 -17.48
C ASP A 66 24.71 10.50 -17.39
N CYS A 67 24.96 9.55 -16.48
CA CYS A 67 26.22 8.82 -16.40
C CYS A 67 26.54 8.14 -17.74
N VAL A 68 25.56 7.44 -18.32
CA VAL A 68 25.71 6.72 -19.60
C VAL A 68 26.00 7.71 -20.73
N GLN A 69 25.22 8.77 -20.87
CA GLN A 69 25.41 9.78 -21.92
C GLN A 69 26.78 10.46 -21.82
N LYS A 70 27.19 10.86 -20.61
CA LYS A 70 28.50 11.50 -20.39
C LYS A 70 29.67 10.56 -20.64
N SER A 71 29.52 9.27 -20.35
CA SER A 71 30.55 8.29 -20.68
C SER A 71 30.82 8.15 -22.19
N PHE A 72 29.85 8.48 -23.05
CA PHE A 72 30.04 8.47 -24.50
C PHE A 72 30.65 9.75 -25.06
N ASN A 73 30.40 10.89 -24.40
CA ASN A 73 30.81 12.21 -24.90
C ASN A 73 32.22 12.63 -24.45
N GLU A 74 32.81 11.97 -23.45
CA GLU A 74 34.09 12.34 -22.87
C GLU A 74 35.25 11.40 -23.26
N THR A 75 36.48 11.96 -23.16
CA THR A 75 37.86 11.46 -23.36
C THR A 75 38.26 10.12 -22.70
N SER A 76 37.29 9.29 -22.32
CA SER A 76 37.49 8.03 -21.60
C SER A 76 37.94 6.86 -22.47
N ASN A 77 37.88 6.97 -23.81
CA ASN A 77 38.20 5.91 -24.79
C ASN A 77 37.45 4.57 -24.55
N ILE A 78 36.25 4.63 -23.97
CA ILE A 78 35.44 3.43 -23.71
C ILE A 78 34.47 3.21 -24.86
N GLN A 79 34.45 2.00 -25.42
CA GLN A 79 33.49 1.62 -26.45
C GLN A 79 32.06 1.64 -25.88
N PRO A 80 31.06 2.16 -26.61
CA PRO A 80 29.69 2.22 -26.11
C PRO A 80 29.09 0.88 -25.65
N SER A 81 29.49 -0.23 -26.27
CA SER A 81 29.04 -1.60 -25.93
C SER A 81 29.45 -2.05 -24.52
N ILE A 82 30.51 -1.46 -23.95
CA ILE A 82 31.03 -1.77 -22.61
C ILE A 82 30.09 -1.22 -21.53
N ILE A 83 29.33 -0.17 -21.83
CA ILE A 83 28.45 0.50 -20.88
C ILE A 83 27.00 0.12 -21.18
N GLY A 84 26.32 -0.41 -20.17
CA GLY A 84 24.90 -0.71 -20.24
C GLY A 84 24.16 -0.14 -19.05
N TYR A 85 22.84 -0.08 -19.18
CA TYR A 85 21.97 0.33 -18.08
C TYR A 85 20.69 -0.49 -17.99
N ASP A 86 20.14 -0.56 -16.79
CA ASP A 86 18.88 -1.24 -16.48
C ASP A 86 18.11 -0.42 -15.45
N ILE A 87 17.18 0.38 -15.96
CA ILE A 87 16.34 1.30 -15.20
C ILE A 87 14.94 0.72 -15.13
N ASP A 88 14.27 0.90 -14.00
CA ASP A 88 12.88 0.50 -13.84
C ASP A 88 12.00 1.15 -14.90
N PHE A 89 11.21 0.33 -15.60
CA PHE A 89 10.21 0.79 -16.58
C PHE A 89 10.80 1.40 -17.86
N GLU A 90 12.12 1.29 -18.07
CA GLU A 90 12.79 1.56 -19.35
C GLU A 90 13.36 0.27 -19.97
N LYS A 91 13.87 0.36 -21.20
CA LYS A 91 14.45 -0.80 -21.89
C LYS A 91 15.80 -1.12 -21.27
N ASN A 92 15.99 -2.38 -20.86
CA ASN A 92 17.31 -2.88 -20.46
C ASN A 92 18.26 -2.79 -21.67
N ASN A 93 19.30 -1.97 -21.56
CA ASN A 93 20.31 -1.75 -22.59
C ASN A 93 21.63 -2.42 -22.17
N THR A 94 21.58 -3.70 -21.86
CA THR A 94 22.75 -4.54 -21.58
C THR A 94 22.94 -5.56 -22.69
N SER A 95 24.18 -5.77 -23.10
CA SER A 95 24.59 -6.80 -24.05
C SER A 95 25.60 -7.75 -23.40
N GLU A 96 26.00 -8.81 -24.11
CA GLU A 96 27.08 -9.70 -23.65
C GLU A 96 28.44 -8.99 -23.52
N TYR A 97 28.62 -7.87 -24.21
CA TYR A 97 29.83 -7.03 -24.14
C TYR A 97 29.84 -6.06 -22.97
N THR A 98 28.70 -5.86 -22.29
CA THR A 98 28.59 -4.91 -21.20
C THR A 98 29.50 -5.33 -20.04
N LYS A 99 30.33 -4.40 -19.56
CA LYS A 99 31.25 -4.57 -18.42
C LYS A 99 30.94 -3.60 -17.27
N ILE A 100 30.34 -2.46 -17.56
CA ILE A 100 29.82 -1.52 -16.55
C ILE A 100 28.31 -1.46 -16.73
N LYS A 101 27.56 -1.88 -15.72
CA LYS A 101 26.09 -1.83 -15.72
C LYS A 101 25.61 -0.82 -14.68
N TYR A 102 24.99 0.26 -15.12
CA TYR A 102 24.29 1.19 -14.24
C TYR A 102 22.84 0.71 -14.02
N THR A 103 22.34 0.74 -12.79
CA THR A 103 21.05 0.15 -12.48
C THR A 103 20.41 0.79 -11.25
N THR A 104 19.08 0.69 -11.15
CA THR A 104 18.36 1.07 -9.93
C THR A 104 18.32 -0.08 -8.93
N PRO A 105 18.02 0.16 -7.64
CA PRO A 105 17.90 -0.92 -6.65
C PRO A 105 16.90 -2.01 -7.04
N ASN A 106 15.73 -1.62 -7.56
CA ASN A 106 14.70 -2.57 -8.01
C ASN A 106 15.11 -3.35 -9.27
N SER A 107 15.81 -2.71 -10.21
CA SER A 107 16.38 -3.41 -11.37
C SER A 107 17.43 -4.42 -10.97
N LEU A 108 18.32 -4.09 -10.02
CA LEU A 108 19.26 -5.07 -9.49
C LEU A 108 18.55 -6.20 -8.76
N PHE A 109 17.49 -5.91 -7.98
CA PHE A 109 16.67 -6.94 -7.36
C PHE A 109 16.10 -7.93 -8.37
N ARG A 110 15.65 -7.49 -9.55
CA ARG A 110 15.23 -8.40 -10.64
C ARG A 110 16.36 -9.27 -11.17
N ASN A 111 17.61 -8.80 -11.14
CA ASN A 111 18.75 -9.67 -11.46
C ASN A 111 18.93 -10.72 -10.36
N ILE A 112 18.76 -10.37 -9.08
CA ILE A 112 18.82 -11.32 -7.95
C ILE A 112 17.74 -12.41 -8.07
N THR A 113 16.56 -12.11 -8.62
CA THR A 113 15.53 -13.15 -8.81
C THR A 113 15.92 -14.23 -9.82
N THR A 114 16.85 -13.93 -10.73
CA THR A 114 17.35 -14.87 -11.77
C THR A 114 18.75 -15.42 -11.44
N ASP A 115 19.60 -14.60 -10.82
CA ASP A 115 20.95 -14.91 -10.36
C ASP A 115 21.10 -14.49 -8.89
N PRO A 116 20.62 -15.31 -7.92
CA PRO A 116 20.56 -14.94 -6.51
C PRO A 116 21.91 -14.63 -5.85
N LEU A 117 23.00 -15.12 -6.43
CA LEU A 117 24.36 -14.88 -5.94
C LEU A 117 25.08 -13.77 -6.75
N LEU A 118 24.41 -13.14 -7.70
CA LEU A 118 24.97 -12.10 -8.56
C LEU A 118 26.32 -12.56 -9.16
N THR A 119 26.37 -13.80 -9.64
CA THR A 119 27.58 -14.46 -10.19
C THR A 119 28.23 -13.66 -11.32
N LYS A 120 27.44 -12.90 -12.08
CA LYS A 120 27.93 -12.02 -13.16
C LYS A 120 28.67 -10.78 -12.66
N PHE A 121 28.60 -10.44 -11.38
CA PHE A 121 29.24 -9.26 -10.81
C PHE A 121 30.46 -9.65 -9.97
N SER A 122 31.53 -8.88 -10.14
CA SER A 122 32.75 -8.90 -9.32
C SER A 122 32.73 -7.81 -8.26
N ILE A 123 32.15 -6.66 -8.58
CA ILE A 123 32.07 -5.50 -7.70
C ILE A 123 30.75 -4.75 -7.90
N LEU A 124 30.19 -4.26 -6.79
CA LEU A 124 29.00 -3.42 -6.76
C LEU A 124 29.34 -2.08 -6.10
N ILE A 125 28.98 -0.98 -6.76
CA ILE A 125 29.03 0.38 -6.22
C ILE A 125 27.61 0.75 -5.85
N VAL A 126 27.34 0.88 -4.55
CA VAL A 126 26.03 1.26 -3.99
C VAL A 126 26.10 2.73 -3.60
N SER A 127 25.50 3.58 -4.42
CA SER A 127 25.47 5.04 -4.21
C SER A 127 24.20 5.48 -3.50
N ASP A 128 24.19 6.75 -3.09
CA ASP A 128 22.99 7.49 -2.68
C ASP A 128 22.41 6.99 -1.34
N PHE A 129 23.28 6.41 -0.49
CA PHE A 129 22.86 5.86 0.80
C PHE A 129 22.33 6.94 1.76
N GLU A 130 22.77 8.19 1.63
CA GLU A 130 22.26 9.32 2.41
C GLU A 130 20.74 9.54 2.30
N TYR A 131 20.10 9.09 1.22
CA TYR A 131 18.64 9.22 1.08
C TYR A 131 17.86 8.09 1.78
N ARG A 132 18.53 7.00 2.20
CA ARG A 132 17.93 5.88 2.95
C ARG A 132 16.58 5.42 2.40
N VAL A 133 16.51 5.25 1.07
CA VAL A 133 15.33 4.81 0.33
C VAL A 133 15.01 3.36 0.66
N SER A 134 13.73 3.02 0.79
CA SER A 134 13.30 1.71 1.29
C SER A 134 13.78 0.53 0.44
N GLU A 135 13.82 0.70 -0.88
CA GLU A 135 14.32 -0.29 -1.83
C GLU A 135 15.84 -0.46 -1.75
N LEU A 136 16.57 0.61 -1.43
CA LEU A 136 18.02 0.57 -1.25
C LEU A 136 18.38 -0.16 0.05
N ASP A 137 17.73 0.19 1.16
CA ASP A 137 17.92 -0.48 2.45
C ASP A 137 17.64 -1.99 2.32
N LEU A 138 16.54 -2.35 1.64
CA LEU A 138 16.20 -3.74 1.34
C LEU A 138 17.30 -4.46 0.54
N LEU A 139 17.83 -3.81 -0.50
CA LEU A 139 18.91 -4.34 -1.30
C LEU A 139 20.16 -4.57 -0.45
N ILE A 140 20.53 -3.62 0.42
CA ILE A 140 21.70 -3.75 1.30
C ILE A 140 21.55 -4.92 2.27
N MET A 141 20.34 -5.17 2.79
CA MET A 141 20.05 -6.35 3.60
C MET A 141 20.31 -7.66 2.84
N ILE A 142 19.89 -7.72 1.57
CA ILE A 142 20.12 -8.89 0.71
C ILE A 142 21.61 -9.02 0.37
N LEU A 143 22.29 -7.92 0.04
CA LEU A 143 23.72 -7.90 -0.28
C LEU A 143 24.58 -8.38 0.89
N LYS A 144 24.23 -8.05 2.14
CA LYS A 144 24.92 -8.61 3.33
C LYS A 144 24.83 -10.14 3.38
N LYS A 145 23.69 -10.71 3.00
CA LYS A 145 23.52 -12.18 2.93
C LYS A 145 24.29 -12.78 1.75
N ILE A 146 24.27 -12.12 0.59
CA ILE A 146 25.03 -12.57 -0.59
C ILE A 146 26.53 -12.53 -0.29
N GLN A 147 27.04 -11.46 0.31
CA GLN A 147 28.46 -11.30 0.64
C GLN A 147 28.98 -12.38 1.61
N LYS A 148 28.13 -12.85 2.55
CA LYS A 148 28.45 -14.03 3.39
C LYS A 148 28.65 -15.32 2.58
N LYS A 149 27.96 -15.47 1.45
CA LYS A 149 28.08 -16.62 0.53
C LYS A 149 29.11 -16.41 -0.58
N ARG A 150 29.38 -15.15 -0.92
CA ARG A 150 30.34 -14.70 -1.92
C ARG A 150 31.33 -13.72 -1.30
N PRO A 151 32.33 -14.23 -0.55
CA PRO A 151 33.38 -13.38 0.00
C PRO A 151 34.26 -12.75 -1.09
N ASP A 152 34.19 -13.25 -2.33
CA ASP A 152 34.89 -12.68 -3.48
C ASP A 152 34.17 -11.47 -4.10
N LEU A 153 32.86 -11.28 -3.82
CA LEU A 153 32.11 -10.11 -4.28
C LEU A 153 32.48 -8.89 -3.45
N LYS A 154 33.02 -7.86 -4.10
CA LYS A 154 33.38 -6.58 -3.47
C LYS A 154 32.20 -5.61 -3.50
N ILE A 155 32.01 -4.86 -2.42
CA ILE A 155 30.95 -3.84 -2.33
C ILE A 155 31.57 -2.52 -1.90
N ILE A 156 31.34 -1.47 -2.70
CA ILE A 156 31.68 -0.10 -2.36
C ILE A 156 30.38 0.63 -2.02
N PHE A 157 30.31 1.25 -0.85
CA PHE A 157 29.29 2.25 -0.54
C PHE A 157 29.84 3.64 -0.79
N THR A 158 29.10 4.50 -1.47
CA THR A 158 29.43 5.92 -1.55
C THR A 158 28.44 6.74 -0.73
N VAL A 159 28.96 7.68 0.06
CA VAL A 159 28.17 8.55 0.93
C VAL A 159 28.61 10.00 0.79
N GLY A 160 27.64 10.92 0.82
CA GLY A 160 27.89 12.37 0.70
C GLY A 160 28.53 13.05 1.92
N ILE A 161 28.45 12.41 3.09
CA ILE A 161 28.95 12.93 4.38
C ILE A 161 29.45 11.78 5.26
N GLU A 162 30.36 12.08 6.19
CA GLU A 162 31.00 11.09 7.05
C GLU A 162 30.00 10.45 8.03
N GLU A 163 29.06 11.23 8.56
CA GLU A 163 28.06 10.75 9.51
C GLU A 163 27.13 9.70 8.88
N SER A 164 26.91 9.74 7.56
CA SER A 164 26.16 8.71 6.82
C SER A 164 26.90 7.38 6.69
N ALA A 165 28.23 7.34 6.95
CA ALA A 165 28.98 6.09 6.97
C ALA A 165 28.70 5.27 8.24
N LEU A 166 28.39 5.92 9.37
CA LEU A 166 28.25 5.26 10.67
C LEU A 166 27.23 4.13 10.67
N PRO A 167 25.99 4.29 10.15
CA PRO A 167 25.03 3.19 10.11
C PRO A 167 25.53 1.96 9.32
N LEU A 168 26.29 2.18 8.24
CA LEU A 168 26.89 1.09 7.45
C LEU A 168 28.02 0.40 8.21
N VAL A 169 28.90 1.16 8.85
CA VAL A 169 30.00 0.64 9.66
C VAL A 169 29.45 -0.23 10.79
N GLU A 170 28.44 0.25 11.52
CA GLU A 170 27.80 -0.52 12.58
C GLU A 170 27.09 -1.77 12.04
N TYR A 171 26.32 -1.62 10.97
CA TYR A 171 25.51 -2.70 10.42
C TYR A 171 26.37 -3.87 9.89
N PHE A 172 27.45 -3.57 9.18
CA PHE A 172 28.39 -4.59 8.69
C PHE A 172 29.43 -4.99 9.75
N GLY A 173 29.65 -4.16 10.78
CA GLY A 173 30.58 -4.44 11.87
C GLY A 173 30.04 -5.41 12.94
N LYS A 174 28.72 -5.45 13.16
CA LYS A 174 28.06 -6.28 14.19
C LYS A 174 28.18 -7.81 13.99
N SER A 175 28.73 -8.31 12.88
CA SER A 175 28.65 -9.73 12.51
C SER A 175 29.77 -10.66 13.00
N ILE A 176 30.58 -10.30 14.01
CA ILE A 176 31.70 -11.15 14.47
C ILE A 176 31.50 -11.74 15.89
N GLU A 177 30.52 -11.28 16.67
CA GLU A 177 30.28 -11.81 18.02
C GLU A 177 28.98 -12.62 18.08
N SER A 178 28.98 -13.90 17.70
CA SER A 178 28.03 -14.92 18.21
C SER A 178 28.19 -16.29 17.52
N THR A 179 29.31 -16.96 17.78
CA THR A 179 29.34 -18.44 17.76
C THR A 179 30.50 -18.94 18.62
N THR A 180 30.32 -18.89 19.94
CA THR A 180 30.96 -19.80 20.91
C THR A 180 30.36 -19.53 22.28
N GLN A 181 29.27 -20.23 22.60
CA GLN A 181 29.09 -20.65 23.98
C GLN A 181 29.98 -21.87 24.16
N ASN A 182 31.03 -21.74 24.96
CA ASN A 182 31.45 -22.75 25.91
C ASN A 182 32.41 -22.12 26.94
N ASN A 183 32.20 -22.54 28.17
CA ASN A 183 32.88 -22.14 29.40
C ASN A 183 34.42 -22.19 29.24
N ASP A 184 35.12 -21.15 29.70
CA ASP A 184 35.98 -21.26 30.87
C ASP A 184 36.68 -19.95 31.22
N THR A 185 37.05 -19.89 32.48
CA THR A 185 37.56 -18.78 33.26
C THR A 185 38.87 -18.15 32.79
N SER A 186 38.99 -16.85 33.07
CA SER A 186 40.21 -16.08 33.33
C SER A 186 41.10 -15.64 32.15
N SER A 187 41.04 -14.32 31.91
CA SER A 187 42.15 -13.40 31.60
C SER A 187 43.22 -13.83 30.58
N LYS A 188 43.15 -13.23 29.39
CA LYS A 188 44.31 -12.61 28.73
C LYS A 188 43.84 -11.59 27.69
N ILE A 189 44.25 -10.35 27.92
CA ILE A 189 44.30 -9.26 26.94
C ILE A 189 45.16 -9.75 25.78
N ASN A 190 44.64 -9.74 24.54
CA ASN A 190 45.36 -9.34 23.33
C ASN A 190 44.49 -9.38 22.05
N GLU A 191 44.70 -8.33 21.25
CA GLU A 191 44.34 -8.14 19.83
C GLU A 191 42.88 -7.76 19.49
N LYS A 192 42.68 -6.43 19.36
CA LYS A 192 41.66 -5.83 18.48
C LYS A 192 41.81 -6.41 17.07
N LYS A 193 41.02 -7.42 16.73
CA LYS A 193 40.75 -7.79 15.32
C LYS A 193 40.05 -6.61 14.66
N THR A 194 40.80 -5.81 13.92
CA THR A 194 40.30 -4.72 13.08
C THR A 194 39.25 -5.26 12.10
N LEU A 195 38.08 -4.64 12.10
CA LEU A 195 36.97 -4.95 11.19
C LEU A 195 37.41 -4.78 9.71
N PRO A 196 36.96 -5.63 8.77
CA PRO A 196 37.34 -5.58 7.35
C PRO A 196 36.52 -4.52 6.57
N ILE A 197 36.30 -3.35 7.16
CA ILE A 197 35.58 -2.22 6.55
C ILE A 197 36.53 -1.02 6.53
N SER A 198 36.91 -0.57 5.33
CA SER A 198 37.71 0.63 5.15
C SER A 198 36.81 1.83 4.89
N VAL A 199 36.92 2.88 5.70
CA VAL A 199 36.29 4.19 5.43
C VAL A 199 37.35 5.12 4.87
N ILE A 200 37.14 5.65 3.66
CA ILE A 200 38.07 6.56 2.99
C ILE A 200 37.36 7.89 2.75
N ASN A 201 37.87 8.96 3.35
CA ASN A 201 37.34 10.30 3.15
C ASN A 201 38.04 10.97 1.95
N LEU A 202 37.25 11.23 0.92
CA LEU A 202 37.61 11.82 -0.37
C LEU A 202 36.88 13.15 -0.62
N LEU A 203 36.22 13.72 0.39
CA LEU A 203 35.49 14.99 0.25
C LEU A 203 36.43 16.11 -0.19
N THR A 204 35.99 16.89 -1.17
CA THR A 204 36.70 18.12 -1.49
C THR A 204 36.48 19.14 -0.36
N LYS A 205 37.53 19.90 -0.02
CA LYS A 205 37.35 21.09 0.82
C LYS A 205 36.49 22.08 0.05
N ASN A 206 35.23 22.21 0.46
CA ASN A 206 34.33 23.20 -0.13
C ASN A 206 34.87 24.62 0.15
N PRO A 207 34.71 25.58 -0.78
CA PRO A 207 34.99 26.97 -0.49
C PRO A 207 34.09 27.43 0.66
N ASP A 208 34.65 28.22 1.58
CA ASP A 208 33.91 28.68 2.76
C ASP A 208 32.64 29.43 2.32
N VAL A 209 31.49 29.02 2.86
CA VAL A 209 30.22 29.77 2.76
C VAL A 209 30.06 30.55 4.05
N ASP A 210 29.76 31.84 3.95
CA ASP A 210 29.44 32.64 5.13
C ASP A 210 28.03 32.27 5.63
N ILE A 211 27.95 31.67 6.82
CA ILE A 211 26.69 31.19 7.40
C ILE A 211 26.22 32.16 8.47
N HIS A 212 25.07 32.78 8.23
CA HIS A 212 24.41 33.68 9.16
C HIS A 212 23.25 32.97 9.86
N TYR A 213 23.18 33.09 11.18
CA TYR A 213 22.08 32.58 12.00
C TYR A 213 21.32 33.74 12.62
N LEU A 214 20.02 33.58 12.85
CA LEU A 214 19.28 34.50 13.71
C LEU A 214 19.64 34.28 15.18
N GLU A 215 19.51 35.31 16.01
CA GLU A 215 19.67 35.15 17.46
C GLU A 215 18.57 34.25 18.04
N LYS A 216 17.34 34.40 17.56
CA LYS A 216 16.18 33.59 17.92
C LYS A 216 15.45 33.14 16.64
N PRO A 217 14.84 31.93 16.63
CA PRO A 217 14.00 31.50 15.50
C PRO A 217 12.87 32.49 15.21
N SER A 218 12.58 32.72 13.93
CA SER A 218 11.50 33.61 13.50
C SER A 218 10.13 32.94 13.66
N GLU A 219 9.18 33.60 14.34
CA GLU A 219 7.79 33.12 14.44
C GLU A 219 7.08 33.19 13.08
N ASP A 220 7.28 34.29 12.34
CA ASP A 220 6.78 34.45 10.96
C ASP A 220 7.92 34.31 9.95
N TYR A 221 8.41 33.09 9.81
CA TYR A 221 9.50 32.77 8.89
C TYR A 221 9.15 33.12 7.43
N PHE A 222 7.86 33.11 7.06
CA PHE A 222 7.42 33.37 5.69
C PHE A 222 7.65 34.84 5.32
N ASN A 223 7.11 35.79 6.09
CA ASN A 223 7.28 37.21 5.80
C ASN A 223 8.74 37.66 5.98
N MET A 224 9.46 37.08 6.96
CA MET A 224 10.89 37.29 7.13
C MET A 224 11.69 36.84 5.90
N SER A 225 11.37 35.67 5.33
CA SER A 225 12.00 35.17 4.11
C SER A 225 11.84 36.14 2.93
N ILE A 226 10.62 36.62 2.70
CA ILE A 226 10.33 37.58 1.61
C ILE A 226 11.08 38.90 1.83
N SER A 227 11.11 39.40 3.07
CA SER A 227 11.81 40.63 3.42
C SER A 227 13.32 40.49 3.22
N LEU A 228 13.88 39.31 3.54
CA LEU A 228 15.29 39.01 3.34
C LEU A 228 15.65 38.90 1.85
N VAL A 229 14.79 38.28 1.02
CA VAL A 229 14.97 38.27 -0.45
C VAL A 229 15.06 39.70 -0.98
N LYS A 230 14.12 40.58 -0.59
CA LYS A 230 14.12 41.99 -1.01
C LYS A 230 15.39 42.71 -0.56
N LYS A 231 15.79 42.54 0.69
CA LYS A 231 17.02 43.13 1.24
C LYS A 231 18.26 42.67 0.49
N ILE A 232 18.40 41.37 0.19
CA ILE A 232 19.53 40.84 -0.58
C ILE A 232 19.52 41.44 -2.00
N HIS A 233 18.35 41.51 -2.64
CA HIS A 233 18.22 42.08 -3.99
C HIS A 233 18.63 43.56 -4.05
N GLU A 234 18.29 44.35 -3.04
CA GLU A 234 18.58 45.79 -2.97
C GLU A 234 20.02 46.10 -2.51
N SER A 235 20.51 45.39 -1.49
CA SER A 235 21.74 45.76 -0.78
C SER A 235 23.00 45.04 -1.26
N GLU A 236 22.88 43.83 -1.81
CA GLU A 236 24.05 43.08 -2.27
C GLU A 236 24.45 43.52 -3.68
N SER A 237 25.57 44.24 -3.78
CA SER A 237 26.20 44.63 -5.04
C SER A 237 26.75 43.45 -5.85
N LYS A 238 26.90 42.28 -5.22
CA LYS A 238 27.38 41.04 -5.85
C LYS A 238 26.33 40.46 -6.80
N LYS A 239 26.78 40.06 -8.00
CA LYS A 239 26.00 39.24 -8.94
C LYS A 239 25.88 37.82 -8.37
N GLY A 240 24.66 37.30 -8.30
CA GLY A 240 24.38 35.95 -7.80
C GLY A 240 22.90 35.76 -7.54
N ASP A 241 22.40 34.58 -7.89
CA ASP A 241 20.99 34.22 -7.74
C ASP A 241 20.69 33.75 -6.31
N ILE A 242 19.41 33.81 -5.94
CA ILE A 242 18.91 33.42 -4.61
C ILE A 242 18.16 32.11 -4.73
N ILE A 243 18.37 31.19 -3.79
CA ILE A 243 17.44 30.09 -3.52
C ILE A 243 16.80 30.26 -2.14
N LEU A 244 15.48 30.18 -2.09
CA LEU A 244 14.67 30.26 -0.87
C LEU A 244 13.98 28.92 -0.63
N PHE A 245 14.20 28.32 0.54
CA PHE A 245 13.53 27.08 0.95
C PHE A 245 12.27 27.35 1.77
N LEU A 246 11.12 26.96 1.22
CA LEU A 246 9.81 26.99 1.89
C LEU A 246 9.22 25.58 1.99
N PRO A 247 8.54 25.23 3.10
CA PRO A 247 8.12 23.85 3.36
C PRO A 247 6.94 23.36 2.49
N SER A 248 6.17 24.23 1.84
CA SER A 248 4.96 23.80 1.11
C SER A 248 4.75 24.51 -0.23
N ARG A 249 4.07 23.82 -1.16
CA ARG A 249 3.69 24.37 -2.48
C ARG A 249 2.92 25.68 -2.37
N ASN A 250 1.93 25.75 -1.46
CA ASN A 250 1.12 26.96 -1.27
C ASN A 250 1.97 28.16 -0.84
N GLU A 251 2.96 27.93 0.03
CA GLU A 251 3.91 28.97 0.44
C GLU A 251 4.81 29.39 -0.73
N VAL A 252 5.29 28.44 -1.54
CA VAL A 252 6.07 28.75 -2.75
C VAL A 252 5.27 29.63 -3.72
N GLU A 253 4.03 29.24 -4.06
CA GLU A 253 3.17 30.01 -4.98
C GLU A 253 2.85 31.41 -4.43
N LYS A 254 2.54 31.52 -3.13
CA LYS A 254 2.31 32.81 -2.46
C LYS A 254 3.55 33.70 -2.45
N ALA A 255 4.74 33.12 -2.25
CA ALA A 255 6.00 33.84 -2.29
C ALA A 255 6.31 34.38 -3.70
N VAL A 256 6.07 33.59 -4.75
CA VAL A 256 6.18 34.03 -6.14
C VAL A 256 5.27 35.23 -6.40
N GLN A 257 3.99 35.15 -5.99
CA GLN A 257 3.03 36.25 -6.15
C GLN A 257 3.50 37.53 -5.43
N ASN A 258 3.94 37.42 -4.17
CA ASN A 258 4.42 38.56 -3.39
C ASN A 258 5.65 39.24 -4.02
N LEU A 259 6.57 38.46 -4.60
CA LEU A 259 7.77 39.00 -5.24
C LEU A 259 7.46 39.59 -6.62
N ASN A 260 6.49 39.05 -7.35
CA ASN A 260 6.04 39.62 -8.62
C ASN A 260 5.34 40.98 -8.41
N VAL A 261 4.46 41.09 -7.41
CA VAL A 261 3.82 42.37 -7.03
C VAL A 261 4.88 43.40 -6.62
N TYR A 262 5.89 42.99 -5.85
CA TYR A 262 7.01 43.85 -5.50
C TYR A 262 7.78 44.32 -6.75
N ASN A 263 8.05 43.41 -7.69
CA ASN A 263 8.77 43.72 -8.92
C ASN A 263 7.99 44.70 -9.82
N GLU A 264 6.66 44.59 -9.91
CA GLU A 264 5.79 45.53 -10.62
C GLU A 264 5.76 46.93 -9.98
N SER A 265 5.86 46.99 -8.64
CA SER A 265 5.87 48.26 -7.90
C SER A 265 7.20 49.03 -8.03
N GLN A 266 8.29 48.35 -8.36
CA GLN A 266 9.64 48.90 -8.45
C GLN A 266 9.93 49.37 -9.89
N LYS A 267 10.03 50.69 -10.11
CA LYS A 267 10.49 51.29 -11.40
C LYS A 267 12.02 51.21 -11.60
N THR A 268 12.68 50.21 -11.00
CA THR A 268 14.14 50.09 -10.99
C THR A 268 14.68 49.37 -12.22
N LYS A 269 15.93 49.67 -12.60
CA LYS A 269 16.66 48.96 -13.66
C LYS A 269 16.93 47.48 -13.34
N ASN A 270 16.88 47.09 -12.06
CA ASN A 270 17.12 45.71 -11.61
C ASN A 270 15.80 45.00 -11.30
N GLN A 271 15.58 43.86 -11.94
CA GLN A 271 14.32 43.09 -11.87
C GLN A 271 14.53 41.75 -11.14
N ILE A 272 13.46 41.22 -10.54
CA ILE A 272 13.43 39.89 -9.94
C ILE A 272 12.73 38.91 -10.89
N LEU A 273 13.36 37.78 -11.17
CA LEU A 273 12.73 36.63 -11.81
C LEU A 273 12.41 35.57 -10.76
N SER A 274 11.17 35.53 -10.30
CA SER A 274 10.67 34.53 -9.35
C SER A 274 10.39 33.20 -10.05
N VAL A 275 11.06 32.11 -9.65
CA VAL A 275 10.91 30.78 -10.27
C VAL A 275 10.45 29.77 -9.21
N PRO A 276 9.24 29.19 -9.31
CA PRO A 276 8.79 28.17 -8.36
C PRO A 276 9.48 26.83 -8.61
N LEU A 277 9.72 26.06 -7.54
CA LEU A 277 10.28 24.71 -7.61
C LEU A 277 9.68 23.77 -6.55
N TYR A 278 8.81 22.86 -6.96
CA TYR A 278 8.17 21.88 -6.07
C TYR A 278 7.78 20.60 -6.81
N ALA A 279 7.49 19.53 -6.07
CA ALA A 279 7.05 18.25 -6.63
C ALA A 279 5.75 18.40 -7.44
N GLY A 280 5.73 17.87 -8.66
CA GLY A 280 4.58 17.97 -9.58
C GLY A 280 4.58 19.22 -10.48
N LEU A 281 5.65 20.02 -10.46
CA LEU A 281 5.85 21.09 -11.44
C LEU A 281 6.09 20.48 -12.85
N ASN A 282 5.57 21.12 -13.90
CA ASN A 282 5.75 20.62 -15.27
C ASN A 282 7.22 20.79 -15.73
N SER A 283 7.62 20.05 -16.77
CA SER A 283 9.01 20.06 -17.25
C SER A 283 9.48 21.44 -17.71
N LYS A 284 8.64 22.25 -18.35
CA LYS A 284 9.04 23.56 -18.85
C LYS A 284 9.35 24.54 -17.72
N ASP A 285 8.50 24.56 -16.71
CA ASP A 285 8.68 25.42 -15.54
C ASP A 285 9.85 24.93 -14.69
N MET A 286 10.07 23.62 -14.63
CA MET A 286 11.27 23.05 -14.03
C MET A 286 12.54 23.46 -14.79
N ASP A 287 12.53 23.41 -16.12
CA ASP A 287 13.67 23.82 -16.96
C ASP A 287 14.02 25.31 -16.78
N MET A 288 13.03 26.16 -16.48
CA MET A 288 13.26 27.59 -16.18
C MET A 288 14.23 27.79 -14.99
N THR A 289 14.30 26.86 -14.04
CA THR A 289 15.26 26.95 -12.93
C THR A 289 16.72 26.93 -13.39
N TYR A 290 17.02 26.25 -14.49
CA TYR A 290 18.38 26.16 -15.06
C TYR A 290 18.66 27.22 -16.14
N THR A 291 17.67 28.04 -16.50
CA THR A 291 17.89 29.12 -17.46
C THR A 291 18.75 30.22 -16.88
N ARG A 292 19.65 30.76 -17.71
CA ARG A 292 20.45 31.95 -17.36
C ARG A 292 19.59 33.20 -17.48
N THR A 293 19.73 34.13 -16.54
CA THR A 293 19.01 35.40 -16.55
C THR A 293 19.60 36.38 -17.57
N ILE A 294 18.72 37.26 -18.08
CA ILE A 294 19.12 38.43 -18.87
C ILE A 294 19.79 39.49 -17.98
N PHE A 295 20.45 40.46 -18.62
CA PHE A 295 21.20 41.52 -17.92
C PHE A 295 20.29 42.32 -16.97
N ASN A 296 20.81 42.66 -15.78
CA ASN A 296 20.09 43.33 -14.68
C ASN A 296 18.89 42.56 -14.07
N THR A 297 18.81 41.25 -14.25
CA THR A 297 17.79 40.42 -13.58
C THR A 297 18.43 39.44 -12.60
N ARG A 298 17.91 39.40 -11.36
CA ARG A 298 18.30 38.40 -10.35
C ARG A 298 17.26 37.29 -10.32
N LYS A 299 17.68 36.03 -10.45
CA LYS A 299 16.79 34.88 -10.30
C LYS A 299 16.58 34.59 -8.82
N VAL A 300 15.33 34.34 -8.45
CA VAL A 300 14.96 33.87 -7.11
C VAL A 300 14.23 32.55 -7.29
N VAL A 301 14.95 31.45 -7.08
CA VAL A 301 14.37 30.10 -7.08
C VAL A 301 13.73 29.87 -5.72
N ILE A 302 12.42 29.63 -5.71
CA ILE A 302 11.66 29.44 -4.47
C ILE A 302 11.25 27.97 -4.45
N SER A 303 11.89 27.21 -3.58
CA SER A 303 11.86 25.75 -3.62
C SER A 303 11.34 25.12 -2.34
N THR A 304 10.70 23.96 -2.48
CA THR A 304 10.59 22.97 -1.40
C THR A 304 11.90 22.18 -1.24
N ASN A 305 11.92 21.14 -0.41
CA ASN A 305 13.07 20.24 -0.27
C ASN A 305 13.43 19.49 -1.56
N ILE A 306 12.63 19.59 -2.63
CA ILE A 306 12.94 18.98 -3.93
C ILE A 306 14.33 19.39 -4.46
N ALA A 307 14.74 20.65 -4.27
CA ALA A 307 16.04 21.13 -4.73
C ALA A 307 17.22 20.41 -4.07
N GLU A 308 17.06 19.85 -2.86
CA GLU A 308 18.11 19.07 -2.18
C GLU A 308 18.52 17.82 -2.97
N THR A 309 17.62 17.35 -3.83
CA THR A 309 17.79 16.12 -4.61
C THR A 309 17.95 16.38 -6.11
N MET A 310 17.89 17.64 -6.55
CA MET A 310 18.00 18.00 -7.97
C MET A 310 19.45 18.22 -8.39
N ASP A 311 19.67 18.32 -9.70
CA ASP A 311 20.96 18.75 -10.22
C ASP A 311 21.31 20.14 -9.66
N PRO A 312 22.61 20.41 -9.42
CA PRO A 312 23.05 21.72 -8.96
C PRO A 312 22.52 22.85 -9.86
N ILE A 313 21.90 23.86 -9.25
CA ILE A 313 21.39 25.03 -9.97
C ILE A 313 22.54 26.03 -10.10
N ASP A 314 23.06 26.16 -11.33
CA ASP A 314 24.10 27.13 -11.65
C ASP A 314 23.65 28.56 -11.34
N GLY A 315 24.56 29.36 -10.76
CA GLY A 315 24.33 30.79 -10.51
C GLY A 315 23.90 31.15 -9.08
N ILE A 316 23.56 30.16 -8.24
CA ILE A 316 23.14 30.42 -6.85
C ILE A 316 24.35 30.88 -6.02
N SER A 317 24.20 32.04 -5.37
CA SER A 317 25.20 32.60 -4.44
C SER A 317 24.62 32.88 -3.05
N PHE A 318 23.29 32.91 -2.93
CA PHE A 318 22.59 33.23 -1.70
C PHE A 318 21.54 32.15 -1.40
N VAL A 319 21.63 31.56 -0.21
CA VAL A 319 20.68 30.56 0.27
C VAL A 319 19.90 31.14 1.44
N ILE A 320 18.58 31.08 1.40
CA ILE A 320 17.71 31.39 2.54
C ILE A 320 17.06 30.09 2.99
N ASP A 321 17.39 29.65 4.21
CA ASP A 321 16.96 28.39 4.78
C ASP A 321 16.04 28.62 6.00
N THR A 322 14.77 28.23 5.86
CA THR A 322 13.78 28.28 6.94
C THR A 322 14.00 27.21 8.01
N GLY A 323 14.79 26.17 7.72
CA GLY A 323 15.01 25.05 8.64
C GLY A 323 13.85 24.06 8.74
N LEU A 324 12.86 24.18 7.85
CA LEU A 324 11.63 23.36 7.87
C LEU A 324 11.44 22.61 6.54
N LYS A 325 10.72 21.49 6.61
CA LYS A 325 10.19 20.75 5.46
C LYS A 325 8.85 20.10 5.82
N LYS A 326 8.05 19.75 4.83
CA LYS A 326 6.93 18.82 5.01
C LYS A 326 7.38 17.41 4.67
N GLU A 327 6.97 16.45 5.50
CA GLU A 327 7.29 15.05 5.32
C GLU A 327 6.06 14.20 5.61
N THR A 328 5.85 13.18 4.78
CA THR A 328 4.79 12.20 4.98
C THR A 328 5.32 11.08 5.85
N ILE A 329 4.60 10.76 6.93
CA ILE A 329 4.90 9.67 7.84
C ILE A 329 3.63 8.83 7.98
N PHE A 330 3.77 7.52 7.94
CA PHE A 330 2.67 6.62 8.24
C PHE A 330 2.46 6.47 9.74
N ASP A 331 1.26 6.81 10.21
CA ASP A 331 0.83 6.57 11.59
C ASP A 331 0.17 5.18 11.66
N THR A 332 0.77 4.31 12.48
CA THR A 332 0.33 2.92 12.66
C THR A 332 -0.96 2.78 13.45
N GLU A 333 -1.20 3.68 14.40
CA GLU A 333 -2.40 3.64 15.26
C GLU A 333 -3.60 4.13 14.48
N LYS A 334 -3.38 5.15 13.66
CA LYS A 334 -4.42 5.70 12.79
C LYS A 334 -4.53 4.98 11.45
N ASN A 335 -3.59 4.08 11.11
CA ASN A 335 -3.47 3.37 9.83
C ASN A 335 -3.53 4.32 8.61
N THR A 336 -2.87 5.48 8.69
CA THR A 336 -2.94 6.52 7.65
C THR A 336 -1.66 7.30 7.48
N GLU A 337 -1.43 7.80 6.28
CA GLU A 337 -0.35 8.73 6.00
C GLU A 337 -0.69 10.13 6.52
N ILE A 338 0.21 10.71 7.30
CA ILE A 338 0.10 12.05 7.87
C ILE A 338 1.19 12.93 7.27
N VAL A 339 0.82 14.12 6.82
CA VAL A 339 1.79 15.11 6.32
C VAL A 339 2.10 16.11 7.44
N ASN A 340 3.27 15.98 8.05
CA ASN A 340 3.70 16.85 9.15
C ASN A 340 4.73 17.86 8.67
N MET A 341 4.67 19.06 9.27
CA MET A 341 5.77 20.02 9.19
C MET A 341 6.82 19.61 10.23
N VAL A 342 8.06 19.40 9.79
CA VAL A 342 9.16 18.94 10.62
C VAL A 342 10.41 19.81 10.41
N PRO A 343 11.25 19.97 11.45
CA PRO A 343 12.60 20.51 11.27
C PRO A 343 13.43 19.64 10.32
N ILE A 344 14.34 20.27 9.58
CA ILE A 344 15.30 19.55 8.74
C ILE A 344 16.42 18.92 9.56
N SER A 345 17.10 17.92 9.01
CA SER A 345 18.36 17.44 9.57
C SER A 345 19.53 18.40 9.31
N LYS A 346 20.61 18.27 10.09
CA LYS A 346 21.86 18.98 9.83
C LYS A 346 22.44 18.62 8.47
N ASN A 347 22.29 17.38 8.01
CA ASN A 347 22.67 16.99 6.65
C ASN A 347 21.91 17.81 5.59
N SER A 348 20.58 17.88 5.69
CA SER A 348 19.76 18.72 4.79
C SER A 348 20.20 20.18 4.82
N ALA A 349 20.46 20.74 6.02
CA ALA A 349 20.98 22.11 6.16
C ALA A 349 22.35 22.29 5.48
N ARG A 350 23.27 21.31 5.56
CA ARG A 350 24.57 21.31 4.85
C ARG A 350 24.37 21.27 3.34
N ILE A 351 23.47 20.41 2.83
CA ILE A 351 23.13 20.30 1.40
C ILE A 351 22.60 21.64 0.88
N ARG A 352 21.65 22.25 1.59
CA ARG A 352 21.10 23.58 1.25
C ARG A 352 22.20 24.65 1.23
N THR A 353 23.07 24.69 2.24
CA THR A 353 24.18 25.65 2.32
C THR A 353 25.19 25.48 1.17
N LYS A 354 25.51 24.24 0.77
CA LYS A 354 26.45 23.96 -0.35
C LYS A 354 25.99 24.60 -1.67
N MET A 355 24.68 24.84 -1.85
CA MET A 355 24.16 25.48 -3.07
C MET A 355 24.62 26.93 -3.25
N ALA A 356 25.04 27.62 -2.18
CA ALA A 356 25.53 28.99 -2.25
C ALA A 356 26.86 29.14 -3.03
N ASN A 357 27.53 28.03 -3.35
CA ASN A 357 28.81 28.03 -4.07
C ASN A 357 28.69 27.64 -5.55
N LEU A 358 27.47 27.48 -6.08
CA LEU A 358 27.23 27.02 -7.45
C LEU A 358 27.24 28.14 -8.50
N GLY A 359 27.20 29.41 -8.08
CA GLY A 359 27.21 30.57 -8.98
C GLY A 359 28.54 31.29 -9.13
N SER A 360 29.54 30.89 -8.36
CA SER A 360 30.76 31.66 -8.17
C SER A 360 31.89 31.06 -9.00
N GLY A 361 32.43 31.84 -9.95
CA GLY A 361 33.81 31.61 -10.39
C GLY A 361 34.73 31.50 -9.16
N ALA A 362 35.86 30.80 -9.29
CA ALA A 362 36.69 30.22 -8.23
C ALA A 362 37.13 31.13 -7.04
N ASN A 363 36.70 32.39 -6.94
CA ASN A 363 37.08 33.37 -5.92
C ASN A 363 35.91 34.09 -5.20
N ILE A 364 34.66 33.61 -5.27
CA ILE A 364 33.52 34.29 -4.57
C ILE A 364 32.86 33.38 -3.52
N CYS A 365 33.02 33.75 -2.24
CA CYS A 365 32.34 33.15 -1.09
C CYS A 365 30.83 33.46 -1.11
N GLY A 366 30.00 32.42 -1.21
CA GLY A 366 28.54 32.51 -1.11
C GLY A 366 28.06 32.78 0.32
N LYS A 367 26.78 33.12 0.48
CA LYS A 367 26.15 33.35 1.80
C LYS A 367 24.95 32.44 2.02
N SER A 368 24.82 31.91 3.23
CA SER A 368 23.67 31.12 3.67
C SER A 368 23.04 31.76 4.90
N TYR A 369 21.79 32.20 4.77
CA TYR A 369 21.00 32.80 5.83
C TYR A 369 20.03 31.78 6.40
N ARG A 370 20.25 31.36 7.64
CA ARG A 370 19.42 30.40 8.38
C ARG A 370 18.48 31.17 9.30
N LEU A 371 17.17 30.99 9.13
CA LEU A 371 16.13 31.68 9.91
C LEU A 371 15.89 31.05 11.30
N TYR A 372 16.94 30.44 11.85
CA TYR A 372 16.98 29.78 13.14
C TYR A 372 18.35 30.01 13.79
N SER A 373 18.41 29.79 15.11
CA SER A 373 19.64 30.06 15.87
C SER A 373 20.70 28.98 15.69
N TYR A 374 21.96 29.35 15.92
CA TYR A 374 23.07 28.38 15.96
C TYR A 374 22.84 27.32 17.06
N SER A 375 22.23 27.71 18.19
CA SER A 375 21.87 26.77 19.26
C SER A 375 20.83 25.74 18.80
N THR A 376 19.85 26.17 17.99
CA THR A 376 18.86 25.29 17.37
C THR A 376 19.53 24.31 16.41
N TYR A 377 20.40 24.83 15.52
CA TYR A 377 21.18 24.02 14.59
C TYR A 377 21.99 22.94 15.29
N LYS A 378 22.74 23.31 16.34
CA LYS A 378 23.68 22.42 17.02
C LYS A 378 22.98 21.37 17.89
N ASN A 379 21.98 21.77 18.66
CA ASN A 379 21.43 20.97 19.76
C ASN A 379 20.05 20.36 19.46
N HIS A 380 19.27 20.91 18.52
CA HIS A 380 17.87 20.49 18.30
C HIS A 380 17.64 19.82 16.94
N LEU A 381 18.45 20.10 15.92
CA LEU A 381 18.32 19.43 14.64
C LEU A 381 18.97 18.03 14.70
N PRO A 382 18.31 16.98 14.18
CA PRO A 382 18.90 15.65 14.09
C PRO A 382 20.04 15.65 13.06
N GLU A 383 21.01 14.74 13.22
CA GLU A 383 22.16 14.70 12.31
C GLU A 383 21.77 14.26 10.89
N LEU A 384 20.94 13.21 10.81
CA LEU A 384 20.41 12.61 9.58
C LEU A 384 18.88 12.59 9.61
N ASP A 385 18.26 12.52 8.43
CA ASP A 385 16.82 12.31 8.29
C ASP A 385 16.44 10.87 8.67
N LEU A 386 15.18 10.66 9.08
CA LEU A 386 14.66 9.31 9.30
C LEU A 386 14.62 8.52 7.98
N PRO A 387 15.08 7.26 7.96
CA PRO A 387 14.98 6.40 6.79
C PRO A 387 13.56 6.29 6.26
N GLU A 388 13.40 6.06 4.96
CA GLU A 388 12.08 5.90 4.36
C GLU A 388 11.36 4.66 4.92
N MET A 389 12.10 3.57 5.22
CA MET A 389 11.55 2.38 5.87
C MET A 389 10.72 2.71 7.12
N ASN A 390 11.16 3.66 7.95
CA ASN A 390 10.46 4.06 9.17
C ASN A 390 9.17 4.87 8.93
N ARG A 391 8.95 5.32 7.69
CA ARG A 391 7.89 6.26 7.35
C ARG A 391 6.82 5.66 6.44
N ILE A 392 7.05 4.46 5.90
CA ILE A 392 6.12 3.79 4.98
C ILE A 392 5.04 2.99 5.72
N GLY A 393 3.86 2.92 5.09
CA GLY A 393 2.73 2.14 5.58
C GLY A 393 2.79 0.65 5.26
N SER A 394 1.81 -0.08 5.80
CA SER A 394 1.70 -1.54 5.65
C SER A 394 1.59 -1.98 4.18
N SER A 395 0.96 -1.18 3.30
CA SER A 395 0.86 -1.47 1.86
C SER A 395 2.22 -1.53 1.16
N LYS A 396 3.02 -0.45 1.26
CA LYS A 396 4.36 -0.39 0.65
C LYS A 396 5.32 -1.36 1.33
N LEU A 397 5.22 -1.53 2.66
CA LEU A 397 6.02 -2.51 3.38
C LEU A 397 5.69 -3.95 2.94
N SER A 398 4.41 -4.29 2.72
CA SER A 398 4.00 -5.61 2.21
C SER A 398 4.64 -5.93 0.85
N LYS A 399 4.79 -4.92 -0.03
CA LYS A 399 5.50 -5.06 -1.32
C LYS A 399 6.99 -5.41 -1.11
N LEU A 400 7.66 -4.75 -0.16
CA LEU A 400 9.06 -5.03 0.17
C LEU A 400 9.22 -6.40 0.85
N LEU A 401 8.28 -6.79 1.71
CA LEU A 401 8.26 -8.11 2.35
C LEU A 401 8.10 -9.24 1.33
N LEU A 402 7.24 -9.07 0.31
CA LEU A 402 7.10 -10.06 -0.77
C LEU A 402 8.44 -10.36 -1.46
N LYS A 403 9.26 -9.34 -1.70
CA LYS A 403 10.61 -9.48 -2.26
C LYS A 403 11.50 -10.37 -1.40
N LEU A 404 11.44 -10.22 -0.08
CA LEU A 404 12.20 -11.06 0.85
C LEU A 404 11.66 -12.49 0.93
N LEU A 405 10.34 -12.64 0.98
CA LEU A 405 9.69 -13.95 1.02
C LEU A 405 9.98 -14.75 -0.26
N PHE A 406 9.98 -14.07 -1.41
CA PHE A 406 10.39 -14.67 -2.68
C PHE A 406 11.83 -15.19 -2.62
N LEU A 407 12.79 -14.43 -2.08
CA LEU A 407 14.18 -14.91 -1.98
C LEU A 407 14.38 -15.98 -0.89
N ALA A 408 13.62 -15.91 0.19
CA ALA A 408 13.75 -16.85 1.30
C ALA A 408 13.19 -18.24 0.98
N GLY A 409 12.30 -18.34 -0.01
CA GLY A 409 11.69 -19.60 -0.40
C GLY A 409 10.65 -20.13 0.60
N PRO A 410 10.03 -21.28 0.31
CA PRO A 410 8.91 -21.84 1.08
C PRO A 410 9.25 -22.22 2.54
N SER A 411 10.53 -22.32 2.89
CA SER A 411 11.02 -22.68 4.22
C SER A 411 11.21 -21.48 5.17
N PHE A 412 10.80 -20.27 4.78
CA PHE A 412 10.92 -19.08 5.62
C PHE A 412 10.15 -19.25 6.93
N ARG A 413 10.86 -19.35 8.06
CA ARG A 413 10.30 -19.33 9.42
C ARG A 413 10.95 -18.21 10.20
N ASN A 414 10.16 -17.30 10.79
CA ASN A 414 10.63 -16.29 11.76
C ASN A 414 11.98 -15.63 11.43
N ALA A 415 12.13 -14.99 10.26
CA ALA A 415 13.32 -14.18 10.09
C ALA A 415 13.16 -12.89 10.90
N LYS A 416 14.00 -12.72 11.92
CA LYS A 416 14.38 -11.37 12.34
C LYS A 416 15.01 -10.70 11.12
N PHE A 417 14.44 -9.59 10.69
CA PHE A 417 15.01 -8.79 9.62
C PHE A 417 16.26 -8.11 10.17
N ASP A 418 17.43 -8.54 9.69
CA ASP A 418 18.72 -7.87 9.95
C ASP A 418 18.68 -6.54 9.20
N MET A 419 18.19 -5.48 9.85
CA MET A 419 17.97 -4.16 9.27
C MET A 419 19.05 -3.17 9.68
N ILE A 420 19.27 -2.17 8.84
CA ILE A 420 20.14 -1.05 9.16
C ILE A 420 19.40 -0.12 10.12
N GLU A 421 20.02 0.25 11.23
CA GLU A 421 19.39 1.12 12.22
C GLU A 421 19.20 2.57 11.69
N PRO A 422 18.13 3.28 12.11
CA PRO A 422 16.99 2.76 12.88
C PRO A 422 16.16 1.75 12.07
N GLY A 423 15.86 0.59 12.68
CA GLY A 423 15.06 -0.47 12.06
C GLY A 423 13.56 -0.15 11.97
N LEU A 424 12.77 -1.04 11.36
CA LEU A 424 11.31 -0.91 11.29
C LEU A 424 10.65 -1.05 12.67
N PHE A 425 9.55 -0.33 12.89
CA PHE A 425 8.68 -0.59 14.03
C PHE A 425 8.01 -1.95 13.87
N GLU A 426 8.05 -2.77 14.92
CA GLU A 426 7.53 -4.16 14.92
C GLU A 426 6.05 -4.22 14.50
N ARG A 427 5.25 -3.26 14.97
CA ARG A 427 3.82 -3.11 14.60
C ARG A 427 3.60 -2.90 13.09
N ASN A 428 4.48 -2.20 12.38
CA ASN A 428 4.35 -2.03 10.91
C ASN A 428 4.54 -3.38 10.20
N ILE A 429 5.51 -4.17 10.68
CA ILE A 429 5.80 -5.49 10.14
C ILE A 429 4.61 -6.41 10.39
N GLU A 430 4.08 -6.44 11.61
CA GLU A 430 2.89 -7.23 11.96
C GLU A 430 1.71 -6.88 11.06
N SER A 431 1.36 -5.60 10.93
CA SER A 431 0.27 -5.13 10.06
C SER A 431 0.49 -5.51 8.59
N ALA A 432 1.72 -5.40 8.08
CA ALA A 432 2.03 -5.82 6.71
C ALA A 432 1.92 -7.34 6.52
N VAL A 433 2.34 -8.13 7.53
CA VAL A 433 2.21 -9.60 7.52
C VAL A 433 0.75 -10.02 7.60
N GLU A 434 -0.06 -9.43 8.48
CA GLU A 434 -1.51 -9.66 8.57
C GLU A 434 -2.20 -9.38 7.23
N LYS A 435 -1.79 -8.30 6.54
CA LYS A 435 -2.30 -7.98 5.22
C LYS A 435 -1.96 -9.05 4.19
N LEU A 436 -0.71 -9.54 4.18
CA LEU A 436 -0.30 -10.65 3.32
C LEU A 436 -0.98 -11.98 3.68
N ILE A 437 -1.29 -12.23 4.96
CA ILE A 437 -2.12 -13.37 5.41
C ILE A 437 -3.54 -13.24 4.85
N SER A 438 -4.14 -12.04 4.92
CA SER A 438 -5.47 -11.78 4.33
C SER A 438 -5.49 -11.98 2.82
N PHE A 439 -4.33 -11.78 2.16
CA PHE A 439 -4.06 -12.13 0.78
C PHE A 439 -3.44 -13.52 0.63
N GLY A 440 -3.75 -14.48 1.51
CA GLY A 440 -3.45 -15.91 1.35
C GLY A 440 -1.99 -16.25 0.99
N CYS A 441 -1.03 -15.39 1.34
CA CYS A 441 0.39 -15.66 1.12
C CYS A 441 0.94 -16.66 2.15
N PHE A 442 0.28 -16.75 3.32
CA PHE A 442 0.65 -17.58 4.47
C PHE A 442 -0.50 -18.53 4.88
N GLU A 443 -0.20 -19.58 5.65
CA GLU A 443 -1.20 -20.52 6.19
C GLU A 443 -1.94 -19.93 7.41
N SER A 444 -3.24 -20.22 7.53
CA SER A 444 -4.05 -19.89 8.72
C SER A 444 -3.83 -20.97 9.80
N GLY A 445 -2.86 -20.78 10.68
CA GLY A 445 -2.57 -21.68 11.81
C GLY A 445 -2.62 -20.98 13.18
N THR A 446 -2.63 -21.77 14.26
CA THR A 446 -2.50 -21.28 15.65
C THR A 446 -1.18 -20.51 15.83
N GLU A 447 -0.99 -19.74 16.91
CA GLU A 447 0.18 -18.85 17.10
C GLU A 447 1.56 -19.52 16.89
N SER A 448 1.66 -20.84 17.07
CA SER A 448 2.86 -21.64 16.77
C SER A 448 3.08 -21.94 15.28
N ASP A 449 2.02 -21.93 14.47
CA ASP A 449 1.97 -22.36 13.05
C ASP A 449 1.81 -21.22 12.03
N ARG A 450 1.74 -19.94 12.47
CA ARG A 450 1.52 -18.75 11.60
C ARG A 450 2.60 -18.46 10.53
N LYS A 451 3.41 -19.44 10.11
CA LYS A 451 4.77 -19.18 9.59
C LYS A 451 5.21 -20.07 8.42
N SER A 452 4.32 -20.79 7.76
CA SER A 452 4.58 -21.45 6.47
C SER A 452 4.00 -20.65 5.32
N ILE A 453 4.77 -20.52 4.23
CA ILE A 453 4.28 -19.94 2.97
C ILE A 453 3.24 -20.91 2.38
N ASN A 454 1.99 -20.46 2.25
CA ASN A 454 0.88 -21.24 1.69
C ASN A 454 0.95 -21.28 0.15
N ASN A 455 1.30 -20.14 -0.46
CA ASN A 455 1.21 -19.96 -1.91
C ASN A 455 2.42 -19.24 -2.50
N TYR A 456 3.53 -19.97 -2.59
CA TYR A 456 4.78 -19.41 -3.12
C TYR A 456 4.66 -18.95 -4.58
N ASP A 457 3.81 -19.59 -5.38
CA ASP A 457 3.60 -19.19 -6.78
C ASP A 457 2.86 -17.85 -6.89
N LEU A 458 1.91 -17.58 -6.00
CA LEU A 458 1.30 -16.26 -5.86
C LEU A 458 2.34 -15.22 -5.44
N ILE A 459 3.16 -15.50 -4.42
CA ILE A 459 4.24 -14.59 -3.97
C ILE A 459 5.19 -14.28 -5.12
N LYS A 460 5.62 -15.30 -5.86
CA LYS A 460 6.47 -15.14 -7.05
C LYS A 460 5.83 -14.22 -8.08
N LYS A 461 4.56 -14.43 -8.41
CA LYS A 461 3.83 -13.61 -9.39
C LYS A 461 3.66 -12.17 -8.92
N MET A 462 3.24 -11.95 -7.67
CA MET A 462 3.10 -10.61 -7.08
C MET A 462 4.44 -9.85 -7.10
N THR A 463 5.52 -10.55 -6.76
CA THR A 463 6.89 -9.99 -6.75
C THR A 463 7.35 -9.60 -8.16
N LEU A 464 7.04 -10.40 -9.17
CA LEU A 464 7.44 -10.12 -10.57
C LEU A 464 6.67 -8.95 -11.20
N ILE A 465 5.41 -8.74 -10.82
CA ILE A 465 4.60 -7.60 -11.28
C ILE A 465 5.12 -6.29 -10.64
N ASP A 466 5.68 -6.36 -9.42
CA ASP A 466 6.32 -5.24 -8.71
C ASP A 466 5.39 -4.03 -8.46
N ILE A 467 4.13 -4.31 -8.10
CA ILE A 467 3.13 -3.33 -7.64
C ILE A 467 2.63 -3.69 -6.24
N GLU A 468 1.83 -2.81 -5.62
CA GLU A 468 1.28 -3.10 -4.29
C GLU A 468 0.37 -4.34 -4.27
N PRO A 469 0.44 -5.17 -3.21
CA PRO A 469 -0.31 -6.43 -3.13
C PRO A 469 -1.80 -6.31 -3.40
N GLN A 470 -2.45 -5.27 -2.87
CA GLN A 470 -3.89 -5.01 -3.02
C GLN A 470 -4.27 -4.85 -4.49
N LEU A 471 -3.46 -4.10 -5.24
CA LEU A 471 -3.65 -3.88 -6.68
C LEU A 471 -3.45 -5.19 -7.46
N VAL A 472 -2.49 -6.03 -7.06
CA VAL A 472 -2.34 -7.36 -7.67
C VAL A 472 -3.58 -8.22 -7.43
N ILE A 473 -4.17 -8.18 -6.23
CA ILE A 473 -5.41 -8.92 -5.93
C ILE A 473 -6.57 -8.45 -6.81
N CYS A 474 -6.74 -7.13 -7.00
CA CYS A 474 -7.73 -6.60 -7.94
C CYS A 474 -7.56 -7.19 -9.35
N LEU A 475 -6.32 -7.26 -9.82
CA LEU A 475 -5.99 -7.77 -11.16
C LEU A 475 -6.17 -9.29 -11.27
N VAL A 476 -5.76 -10.04 -10.25
CA VAL A 476 -5.93 -11.49 -10.17
C VAL A 476 -7.42 -11.84 -10.21
N GLU A 477 -8.25 -11.12 -9.47
CA GLU A 477 -9.70 -11.31 -9.48
C GLU A 477 -10.30 -11.07 -10.88
N ALA A 478 -9.83 -10.03 -11.57
CA ALA A 478 -10.20 -9.76 -12.96
C ALA A 478 -9.84 -10.92 -13.89
N LEU A 479 -8.67 -11.53 -13.69
CA LEU A 479 -8.17 -12.62 -14.53
C LEU A 479 -8.89 -13.93 -14.25
N LYS A 480 -9.25 -14.25 -12.99
CA LYS A 480 -10.06 -15.44 -12.62
C LYS A 480 -11.36 -15.52 -13.43
N LYS A 481 -11.95 -14.37 -13.73
CA LYS A 481 -13.18 -14.21 -14.50
C LYS A 481 -13.02 -14.49 -16.00
N LYS A 482 -11.79 -14.54 -16.54
CA LYS A 482 -11.48 -14.69 -17.98
C LYS A 482 -11.34 -16.14 -18.46
N ASP A 483 -10.67 -17.02 -17.71
CA ASP A 483 -10.49 -18.43 -18.12
C ASP A 483 -9.89 -19.32 -17.00
N LYS A 484 -10.41 -20.53 -16.74
CA LYS A 484 -9.86 -21.42 -15.67
C LYS A 484 -8.48 -22.03 -16.01
N ASN A 485 -8.04 -21.91 -17.26
CA ASN A 485 -6.84 -22.59 -17.79
C ASN A 485 -5.56 -21.74 -17.81
N MET A 486 -5.61 -20.47 -17.41
CA MET A 486 -4.39 -19.65 -17.28
C MET A 486 -3.58 -20.06 -16.05
N SER A 487 -2.25 -20.21 -16.16
CA SER A 487 -1.41 -20.70 -15.04
C SER A 487 -1.46 -19.81 -13.78
N ILE A 488 -1.82 -18.52 -13.93
CA ILE A 488 -2.06 -17.56 -12.83
C ILE A 488 -3.28 -17.96 -11.97
N ILE A 489 -4.28 -18.60 -12.56
CA ILE A 489 -5.56 -18.92 -11.93
C ILE A 489 -5.51 -20.25 -11.18
N ASN A 490 -4.71 -21.20 -11.66
CA ASN A 490 -4.48 -22.47 -10.95
C ASN A 490 -3.77 -22.28 -9.60
N ALA A 491 -2.92 -21.26 -9.48
CA ALA A 491 -2.25 -20.91 -8.23
C ALA A 491 -3.20 -20.33 -7.18
N THR A 492 -4.29 -19.68 -7.61
CA THR A 492 -5.24 -18.97 -6.74
C THR A 492 -6.53 -19.77 -6.49
N LYS A 493 -6.55 -21.04 -6.88
CA LYS A 493 -7.69 -21.96 -6.65
C LYS A 493 -7.98 -22.23 -5.17
N ASN A 494 -6.99 -22.07 -4.29
CA ASN A 494 -7.15 -22.23 -2.84
C ASN A 494 -7.52 -20.92 -2.12
N PHE A 495 -7.86 -19.88 -2.87
CA PHE A 495 -8.07 -18.54 -2.35
C PHE A 495 -9.57 -18.24 -2.23
N GLU A 496 -10.17 -18.68 -1.13
CA GLU A 496 -11.46 -18.18 -0.66
C GLU A 496 -11.17 -17.03 0.31
N THR A 497 -11.34 -15.79 -0.13
CA THR A 497 -11.37 -14.66 0.82
C THR A 497 -12.56 -14.89 1.76
N PRO A 498 -12.39 -14.89 3.10
CA PRO A 498 -13.44 -15.29 4.05
C PRO A 498 -14.68 -14.39 4.07
N PHE A 499 -14.70 -13.32 3.27
CA PHE A 499 -15.75 -12.31 3.22
C PHE A 499 -16.69 -12.42 2.01
N PHE A 500 -16.41 -13.30 1.05
CA PHE A 500 -17.19 -13.32 -0.19
C PHE A 500 -17.41 -14.73 -0.73
N SER A 501 -18.68 -15.11 -0.88
CA SER A 501 -19.09 -16.36 -1.50
C SER A 501 -18.64 -16.41 -2.97
N ASN A 502 -18.12 -17.56 -3.39
CA ASN A 502 -17.91 -17.89 -4.80
C ASN A 502 -19.21 -17.67 -5.59
N SER A 503 -19.29 -16.59 -6.38
CA SER A 503 -20.35 -16.40 -7.35
C SER A 503 -20.17 -17.42 -8.47
N SER A 504 -20.95 -18.50 -8.44
CA SER A 504 -20.98 -19.55 -9.46
C SER A 504 -21.72 -19.13 -10.73
N GLU A 505 -21.51 -17.90 -11.19
CA GLU A 505 -21.93 -17.42 -12.51
C GLU A 505 -20.69 -17.03 -13.30
N LYS A 506 -20.52 -17.62 -14.49
CA LYS A 506 -19.50 -17.15 -15.44
C LYS A 506 -19.79 -15.67 -15.74
N PRO A 507 -18.83 -14.75 -15.65
CA PRO A 507 -19.06 -13.40 -16.09
C PRO A 507 -19.01 -13.36 -17.62
N ASP A 508 -20.02 -12.74 -18.23
CA ASP A 508 -20.08 -12.51 -19.68
C ASP A 508 -18.99 -11.54 -20.20
N PHE A 509 -18.18 -10.93 -19.32
CA PHE A 509 -17.22 -9.88 -19.67
C PHE A 509 -15.87 -9.99 -18.95
N ASP A 510 -14.78 -9.89 -19.71
CA ASP A 510 -13.40 -9.73 -19.25
C ASP A 510 -13.09 -8.24 -19.00
N VAL A 511 -12.71 -7.88 -17.77
CA VAL A 511 -12.32 -6.51 -17.34
C VAL A 511 -10.84 -6.39 -16.95
N SER A 512 -10.02 -7.39 -17.27
CA SER A 512 -8.60 -7.43 -16.88
C SER A 512 -7.77 -6.30 -17.48
N THR A 513 -8.12 -5.83 -18.69
CA THR A 513 -7.39 -4.75 -19.36
C THR A 513 -7.72 -3.40 -18.74
N GLU A 514 -8.99 -3.18 -18.40
CA GLU A 514 -9.48 -1.99 -17.70
C GLU A 514 -8.80 -1.84 -16.34
N ILE A 515 -8.75 -2.92 -15.55
CA ILE A 515 -8.12 -2.90 -14.22
C ILE A 515 -6.61 -2.68 -14.32
N LEU A 516 -5.94 -3.34 -15.27
CA LEU A 516 -4.51 -3.13 -15.53
C LEU A 516 -4.20 -1.66 -15.85
N VAL A 517 -5.03 -1.01 -16.67
CA VAL A 517 -4.88 0.41 -17.00
C VAL A 517 -5.13 1.31 -15.79
N ILE A 518 -6.16 1.03 -14.99
CA ILE A 518 -6.42 1.81 -13.77
C ILE A 518 -5.24 1.70 -12.81
N ILE A 519 -4.71 0.49 -12.60
CA ILE A 519 -3.50 0.28 -11.79
C ILE A 519 -2.32 1.09 -12.35
N ALA A 520 -2.12 1.08 -13.67
CA ALA A 520 -1.06 1.86 -14.30
C ALA A 520 -1.25 3.37 -14.03
N MET A 521 -2.47 3.88 -14.16
CA MET A 521 -2.82 5.28 -13.90
C MET A 521 -2.57 5.67 -12.43
N LEU A 522 -2.95 4.81 -11.47
CA LEU A 522 -2.70 5.04 -10.03
C LEU A 522 -1.21 5.13 -9.69
N ASN A 523 -0.33 4.51 -10.50
CA ASN A 523 1.12 4.48 -10.28
C ASN A 523 1.90 5.55 -11.08
N THR A 524 1.22 6.50 -11.75
CA THR A 524 1.91 7.50 -12.59
C THR A 524 2.33 8.79 -11.90
N GLY A 525 1.79 9.06 -10.70
CA GLY A 525 2.00 10.32 -9.98
C GLY A 525 0.94 11.37 -10.31
N ASN A 526 1.33 12.64 -10.32
CA ASN A 526 0.41 13.77 -10.51
C ASN A 526 0.00 13.92 -11.98
N LEU A 527 -1.20 13.45 -12.31
CA LEU A 527 -1.75 13.47 -13.67
C LEU A 527 -2.06 14.88 -14.21
N PHE A 528 -2.54 15.77 -13.35
CA PHE A 528 -2.98 17.11 -13.75
C PHE A 528 -1.93 18.15 -13.40
N THR A 529 -1.65 19.05 -14.35
CA THR A 529 -0.79 20.21 -14.12
C THR A 529 -1.58 21.27 -13.33
N GLY A 530 -0.90 22.03 -12.46
CA GLY A 530 -1.49 23.19 -11.80
C GLY A 530 -2.06 24.22 -12.79
N PRO A 531 -2.89 25.16 -12.34
CA PRO A 531 -3.45 26.18 -13.22
C PRO A 531 -2.32 26.97 -13.90
N ASN A 532 -2.29 26.97 -15.23
CA ASN A 532 -1.33 27.76 -16.02
C ASN A 532 -1.70 29.25 -16.05
N SER A 533 -2.93 29.58 -15.63
CA SER A 533 -3.48 30.93 -15.52
C SER A 533 -4.62 30.94 -14.50
N LEU A 534 -4.90 32.10 -13.90
CA LEU A 534 -6.03 32.34 -13.00
C LEU A 534 -7.42 32.09 -13.66
N SER A 535 -7.49 31.90 -14.98
CA SER A 535 -8.73 31.79 -15.76
C SER A 535 -9.15 30.38 -16.15
N ASP A 536 -8.23 29.40 -16.11
CA ASP A 536 -8.53 28.00 -16.47
C ASP A 536 -8.65 27.17 -15.19
N ASP A 537 -9.88 26.99 -14.70
CA ASP A 537 -10.14 26.09 -13.57
C ASP A 537 -9.69 24.66 -13.95
N PRO A 538 -8.64 24.10 -13.32
CA PRO A 538 -8.16 22.75 -13.60
C PRO A 538 -9.26 21.70 -13.40
N ASN A 539 -10.23 21.98 -12.52
CA ASN A 539 -11.37 21.11 -12.28
C ASN A 539 -12.28 21.02 -13.51
N HIS A 540 -12.40 22.07 -14.32
CA HIS A 540 -13.24 22.04 -15.51
C HIS A 540 -12.78 21.01 -16.55
N GLN A 541 -11.46 20.89 -16.80
CA GLN A 541 -10.94 19.86 -17.72
C GLN A 541 -11.09 18.46 -17.15
N LYS A 542 -10.89 18.30 -15.83
CA LYS A 542 -11.09 17.03 -15.13
C LYS A 542 -12.54 16.55 -15.22
N LEU A 543 -13.51 17.46 -15.07
CA LEU A 543 -14.94 17.16 -15.15
C LEU A 543 -15.37 16.60 -16.52
N LYS A 544 -14.64 16.88 -17.61
CA LYS A 544 -14.94 16.30 -18.95
C LYS A 544 -14.79 14.79 -19.01
N PHE A 545 -14.02 14.20 -18.09
CA PHE A 545 -13.77 12.77 -18.00
C PHE A 545 -14.47 12.13 -16.80
N ALA A 546 -15.08 12.95 -15.93
CA ALA A 546 -15.72 12.51 -14.69
C ALA A 546 -16.94 11.65 -14.97
N THR A 547 -17.18 10.70 -14.08
CA THR A 547 -18.36 9.83 -14.12
C THR A 547 -18.99 9.72 -12.74
N GLU A 548 -20.25 9.30 -12.69
CA GLU A 548 -20.98 9.13 -11.43
C GLU A 548 -20.44 7.97 -10.58
N GLU A 549 -19.75 7.01 -11.21
CA GLU A 549 -19.13 5.86 -10.54
C GLU A 549 -17.84 6.24 -9.78
N GLY A 550 -17.20 7.36 -10.15
CA GLY A 550 -16.08 7.96 -9.40
C GLY A 550 -14.70 7.84 -10.05
N ASP A 551 -13.67 8.05 -9.24
CA ASP A 551 -12.30 8.35 -9.69
C ASP A 551 -11.63 7.19 -10.45
N LEU A 552 -11.95 5.92 -10.11
CA LEU A 552 -11.36 4.76 -10.81
C LEU A 552 -11.76 4.73 -12.30
N ILE A 553 -13.02 5.02 -12.60
CA ILE A 553 -13.54 5.05 -13.97
C ILE A 553 -13.08 6.32 -14.69
N LEU A 554 -12.99 7.44 -13.97
CA LEU A 554 -12.37 8.67 -14.48
C LEU A 554 -10.95 8.42 -15.00
N TYR A 555 -10.08 7.72 -14.26
CA TYR A 555 -8.72 7.41 -14.73
C TYR A 555 -8.72 6.54 -15.99
N LEU A 556 -9.61 5.56 -16.06
CA LEU A 556 -9.79 4.73 -17.25
C LEU A 556 -10.20 5.58 -18.47
N ASN A 557 -11.17 6.49 -18.30
CA ASN A 557 -11.61 7.40 -19.36
C ASN A 557 -10.48 8.30 -19.87
N ILE A 558 -9.68 8.86 -18.96
CA ILE A 558 -8.53 9.69 -19.33
C ILE A 558 -7.53 8.88 -20.16
N PHE A 559 -7.20 7.67 -19.71
CA PHE A 559 -6.27 6.80 -20.43
C PHE A 559 -6.81 6.40 -21.81
N VAL A 560 -8.09 6.05 -21.92
CA VAL A 560 -8.71 5.68 -23.20
C VAL A 560 -8.70 6.86 -24.18
N ALA A 561 -9.03 8.06 -23.71
CA ALA A 561 -8.97 9.28 -24.52
C ALA A 561 -7.54 9.58 -24.98
N PHE A 562 -6.57 9.46 -24.07
CA PHE A 562 -5.15 9.60 -24.39
C PHE A 562 -4.69 8.56 -25.40
N LEU A 563 -5.01 7.28 -25.21
CA LEU A 563 -4.63 6.18 -26.09
C LEU A 563 -5.17 6.38 -27.51
N ARG A 564 -6.43 6.81 -27.64
CA ARG A 564 -7.04 7.15 -28.94
C ARG A 564 -6.27 8.25 -29.65
N PHE A 565 -5.92 9.32 -28.94
CA PHE A 565 -5.16 10.43 -29.54
C PHE A 565 -3.71 10.04 -29.86
N TYR A 566 -3.07 9.31 -28.95
CA TYR A 566 -1.69 8.82 -29.06
C TYR A 566 -1.53 7.90 -30.27
N THR A 567 -2.40 6.91 -30.43
CA THR A 567 -2.33 5.93 -31.54
C THR A 567 -2.45 6.61 -32.91
N SER A 568 -3.28 7.65 -33.04
CA SER A 568 -3.38 8.44 -34.28
C SER A 568 -2.21 9.40 -34.52
N ASN A 569 -1.40 9.73 -33.51
CA ASN A 569 -0.34 10.75 -33.58
C ASN A 569 1.02 10.27 -33.08
N ARG A 570 1.29 8.95 -33.12
CA ARG A 570 2.44 8.30 -32.47
C ARG A 570 3.80 8.90 -32.83
N ASN A 571 3.94 9.40 -34.06
CA ASN A 571 5.18 10.00 -34.58
C ASN A 571 5.27 11.53 -34.38
N ASN A 572 4.27 12.15 -33.74
CA ASN A 572 4.21 13.60 -33.55
C ASN A 572 4.03 13.95 -32.07
N ILE A 573 5.15 13.90 -31.33
CA ILE A 573 5.24 14.26 -29.91
C ILE A 573 4.74 15.69 -29.67
N GLY A 574 4.94 16.62 -30.61
CA GLY A 574 4.44 17.99 -30.51
C GLY A 574 2.91 18.05 -30.42
N ARG A 575 2.19 17.27 -31.23
CA ARG A 575 0.72 17.16 -31.16
C ARG A 575 0.25 16.50 -29.88
N ILE A 576 0.94 15.45 -29.41
CA ILE A 576 0.63 14.79 -28.15
C ILE A 576 0.80 15.78 -26.98
N GLY A 577 1.90 16.54 -26.97
CA GLY A 577 2.13 17.60 -25.99
C GLY A 577 1.08 18.70 -26.04
N TYR A 578 0.63 19.10 -27.23
CA TYR A 578 -0.46 20.07 -27.38
C TYR A 578 -1.79 19.55 -26.81
N TRP A 579 -2.14 18.29 -27.06
CA TRP A 579 -3.34 17.67 -26.50
C TRP A 579 -3.29 17.62 -24.96
N CYS A 580 -2.17 17.20 -24.39
CA CYS A 580 -1.97 17.18 -22.93
C CYS A 580 -2.11 18.59 -22.34
N LYS A 581 -1.48 19.59 -22.96
CA LYS A 581 -1.59 21.00 -22.54
C LYS A 581 -3.03 21.51 -22.60
N LYS A 582 -3.77 21.20 -23.65
CA LYS A 582 -5.18 21.60 -23.81
C LYS A 582 -6.09 21.04 -22.70
N HIS A 583 -5.73 19.89 -22.14
CA HIS A 583 -6.47 19.20 -21.10
C HIS A 583 -5.87 19.37 -19.68
N ASN A 584 -4.86 20.25 -19.51
CA ASN A 584 -4.13 20.46 -18.25
C ASN A 584 -3.58 19.15 -17.66
N MET A 585 -3.08 18.27 -18.52
CA MET A 585 -2.48 16.98 -18.14
C MET A 585 -0.98 16.98 -18.38
N ASP A 586 -0.26 16.26 -17.53
CA ASP A 586 1.18 16.07 -17.70
C ASP A 586 1.47 14.95 -18.71
N ILE A 587 2.21 15.30 -19.77
CA ILE A 587 2.59 14.36 -20.83
C ILE A 587 3.46 13.22 -20.27
N ASN A 588 4.36 13.51 -19.34
CA ASN A 588 5.27 12.50 -18.81
C ASN A 588 4.51 11.46 -17.98
N SER A 589 3.55 11.90 -17.17
CA SER A 589 2.67 11.03 -16.39
C SER A 589 1.85 10.12 -17.30
N LEU A 590 1.22 10.65 -18.35
CA LEU A 590 0.46 9.83 -19.31
C LEU A 590 1.36 8.86 -20.09
N MET A 591 2.53 9.30 -20.54
CA MET A 591 3.50 8.41 -21.19
C MET A 591 3.99 7.32 -20.22
N ASN A 592 4.19 7.65 -18.95
CA ASN A 592 4.54 6.70 -17.90
C ASN A 592 3.42 5.68 -17.67
N SER A 593 2.14 6.08 -17.71
CA SER A 593 1.00 5.14 -17.56
C SER A 593 1.03 4.07 -18.65
N LEU A 594 1.32 4.48 -19.88
CA LEU A 594 1.42 3.57 -21.02
C LEU A 594 2.61 2.62 -20.85
N LYS A 595 3.76 3.10 -20.38
CA LYS A 595 4.94 2.28 -20.08
C LYS A 595 4.63 1.22 -19.00
N ILE A 596 4.02 1.64 -17.89
CA ILE A 596 3.64 0.73 -16.79
C ILE A 596 2.66 -0.33 -17.27
N ALA A 597 1.61 0.07 -18.01
CA ALA A 597 0.61 -0.85 -18.57
C ALA A 597 1.26 -1.91 -19.49
N LYS A 598 2.10 -1.49 -20.45
CA LYS A 598 2.81 -2.42 -21.36
C LYS A 598 3.66 -3.43 -20.59
N ARG A 599 4.40 -2.98 -19.57
CA ARG A 599 5.24 -3.88 -18.77
C ARG A 599 4.40 -4.87 -17.97
N MET A 600 3.29 -4.45 -17.35
CA MET A 600 2.38 -5.37 -16.68
C MET A 600 1.85 -6.42 -17.65
N MET A 601 1.50 -6.03 -18.88
CA MET A 601 1.04 -6.97 -19.91
C MET A 601 2.11 -7.99 -20.29
N LEU A 602 3.37 -7.57 -20.46
CA LEU A 602 4.49 -8.46 -20.72
C LEU A 602 4.78 -9.39 -19.53
N ALA A 603 4.80 -8.85 -18.31
CA ALA A 603 5.08 -9.61 -17.09
C ALA A 603 4.00 -10.68 -16.81
N LEU A 604 2.75 -10.39 -17.18
CA LEU A 604 1.63 -11.33 -17.07
C LEU A 604 1.55 -12.30 -18.26
N GLY A 605 2.41 -12.15 -19.27
CA GLY A 605 2.37 -12.96 -20.48
C GLY A 605 1.11 -12.73 -21.33
N LEU A 606 0.42 -11.59 -21.16
CA LEU A 606 -0.76 -11.24 -21.96
C LEU A 606 -0.38 -10.99 -23.43
N VAL A 607 0.88 -10.61 -23.66
CA VAL A 607 1.44 -10.25 -24.96
C VAL A 607 2.87 -10.80 -25.06
N ALA A 608 3.28 -11.26 -26.25
CA ALA A 608 4.59 -11.88 -26.45
C ALA A 608 5.76 -10.89 -26.53
N ASN A 609 5.52 -9.67 -27.01
CA ASN A 609 6.55 -8.65 -27.17
C ASN A 609 5.98 -7.22 -27.07
N ASP A 610 6.86 -6.24 -26.84
CA ASP A 610 6.45 -4.84 -26.64
C ASP A 610 5.68 -4.26 -27.84
N ASN A 611 6.05 -4.65 -29.06
CA ASN A 611 5.42 -4.17 -30.30
C ASN A 611 3.93 -4.50 -30.40
N SER A 612 3.48 -5.57 -29.76
CA SER A 612 2.07 -5.99 -29.81
C SER A 612 1.23 -5.40 -28.67
N CYS A 613 1.83 -4.73 -27.68
CA CYS A 613 1.10 -4.21 -26.52
C CYS A 613 0.12 -3.09 -26.88
N GLU A 614 0.52 -2.14 -27.74
CA GLU A 614 -0.37 -1.03 -28.12
C GLU A 614 -1.53 -1.49 -29.01
N SER A 615 -1.27 -2.43 -29.92
CA SER A 615 -2.33 -3.03 -30.73
C SER A 615 -3.31 -3.78 -29.83
N TYR A 616 -2.82 -4.54 -28.85
CA TYR A 616 -3.66 -5.21 -27.86
C TYR A 616 -4.55 -4.22 -27.08
N LEU A 617 -3.94 -3.16 -26.52
CA LEU A 617 -4.67 -2.12 -25.79
C LEU A 617 -5.72 -1.45 -26.70
N SER A 618 -5.34 -1.10 -27.93
CA SER A 618 -6.24 -0.44 -28.89
C SER A 618 -7.41 -1.35 -29.26
N ASN A 619 -7.15 -2.62 -29.58
CA ASN A 619 -8.18 -3.59 -29.93
C ASN A 619 -9.15 -3.85 -28.78
N ARG A 620 -8.67 -3.82 -27.53
CA ARG A 620 -9.50 -4.08 -26.35
C ARG A 620 -10.27 -2.86 -25.87
N LEU A 621 -9.65 -1.67 -25.91
CA LEU A 621 -10.19 -0.45 -25.30
C LEU A 621 -10.82 0.53 -26.30
N LEU A 622 -10.47 0.45 -27.59
CA LEU A 622 -10.94 1.40 -28.63
C LEU A 622 -11.96 0.79 -29.62
N ALA A 623 -12.37 -0.47 -29.44
CA ALA A 623 -13.32 -1.15 -30.34
C ALA A 623 -14.66 -0.38 -30.49
N PRO A 624 -15.33 -0.44 -31.67
CA PRO A 624 -16.52 0.34 -31.96
C PRO A 624 -17.67 0.06 -30.99
N LEU A 625 -18.31 1.14 -30.55
CA LEU A 625 -19.29 1.22 -29.47
C LEU A 625 -20.52 0.31 -29.66
N ASN A 626 -20.76 -0.53 -28.65
CA ASN A 626 -22.08 -0.63 -28.04
C ASN A 626 -21.90 -0.31 -26.54
N SER A 627 -22.04 0.98 -26.20
CA SER A 627 -21.81 1.62 -24.89
C SER A 627 -20.34 1.68 -24.41
N ILE A 628 -19.84 2.89 -24.17
CA ILE A 628 -18.68 3.11 -23.30
C ILE A 628 -19.12 2.63 -21.92
N TYR A 629 -18.63 1.43 -21.58
CA TYR A 629 -18.99 0.60 -20.43
C TYR A 629 -20.49 0.41 -20.23
N SER A 630 -20.99 -0.80 -20.52
CA SER A 630 -22.26 -1.18 -19.91
C SER A 630 -22.12 -0.97 -18.39
N LYS A 631 -23.16 -0.46 -17.74
CA LYS A 631 -23.21 -0.30 -16.27
C LYS A 631 -22.70 -1.54 -15.52
N ARG A 632 -22.85 -2.72 -16.13
CA ARG A 632 -22.31 -3.98 -15.63
C ARG A 632 -20.78 -4.06 -15.64
N LYS A 633 -20.09 -3.58 -16.69
CA LYS A 633 -18.62 -3.57 -16.76
C LYS A 633 -18.00 -2.61 -15.75
N THR A 634 -18.53 -1.39 -15.59
CA THR A 634 -18.03 -0.45 -14.56
C THR A 634 -18.21 -1.02 -13.16
N GLN A 635 -19.38 -1.62 -12.90
CA GLN A 635 -19.63 -2.36 -11.66
C GLN A 635 -18.63 -3.50 -11.44
N LEU A 636 -18.35 -4.32 -12.46
CA LEU A 636 -17.37 -5.41 -12.35
C LEU A 636 -15.95 -4.91 -12.02
N VAL A 637 -15.54 -3.78 -12.60
CA VAL A 637 -14.26 -3.13 -12.28
C VAL A 637 -14.22 -2.77 -10.79
N ILE A 638 -15.25 -2.11 -10.28
CA ILE A 638 -15.32 -1.68 -8.89
C ILE A 638 -15.41 -2.88 -7.94
N GLU A 639 -16.19 -3.92 -8.28
CA GLU A 639 -16.26 -5.19 -7.54
C GLU A 639 -14.87 -5.85 -7.38
N CYS A 640 -14.02 -5.80 -8.40
CA CYS A 640 -12.65 -6.32 -8.30
C CYS A 640 -11.79 -5.45 -7.38
N PHE A 641 -11.95 -4.12 -7.42
CA PHE A 641 -11.26 -3.21 -6.51
C PHE A 641 -11.70 -3.41 -5.05
N ILE A 642 -12.97 -3.72 -4.79
CA ILE A 642 -13.45 -4.08 -3.45
C ILE A 642 -12.67 -5.28 -2.88
N LYS A 643 -12.24 -6.26 -3.71
CA LYS A 643 -11.45 -7.40 -3.21
C LYS A 643 -10.07 -7.02 -2.71
N GLY A 644 -9.40 -6.10 -3.41
CA GLY A 644 -8.07 -5.63 -2.99
C GLY A 644 -8.14 -4.61 -1.86
N PHE A 645 -9.21 -3.81 -1.81
CA PHE A 645 -9.37 -2.65 -0.92
C PHE A 645 -10.56 -2.80 0.05
N TYR A 646 -10.86 -4.02 0.51
CA TYR A 646 -12.02 -4.31 1.35
C TYR A 646 -12.02 -3.53 2.68
N GLU A 647 -10.84 -3.20 3.21
CA GLU A 647 -10.68 -2.38 4.43
C GLU A 647 -10.98 -0.90 4.18
N ASN A 648 -10.98 -0.47 2.92
CA ASN A 648 -11.05 0.92 2.51
C ASN A 648 -12.45 1.31 2.04
N VAL A 649 -13.45 0.95 2.84
CA VAL A 649 -14.85 1.27 2.58
C VAL A 649 -15.37 2.22 3.65
N ALA A 650 -16.09 3.26 3.25
CA ALA A 650 -16.68 4.22 4.18
C ALA A 650 -18.15 4.51 3.89
N GLN A 651 -18.89 4.80 4.96
CA GLN A 651 -20.32 5.11 4.96
C GLN A 651 -20.55 6.58 5.33
N LEU A 652 -21.39 7.26 4.56
CA LEU A 652 -21.84 8.63 4.83
C LEU A 652 -22.53 8.71 6.20
N GLN A 653 -22.21 9.74 6.98
CA GLN A 653 -22.84 10.03 8.28
C GLN A 653 -24.05 10.95 8.12
N ASP A 654 -24.83 11.10 9.20
CA ASP A 654 -26.07 11.91 9.21
C ASP A 654 -25.83 13.41 8.96
N ASP A 655 -24.59 13.89 9.11
CA ASP A 655 -24.19 15.26 8.78
C ASP A 655 -24.09 15.52 7.27
N ASN A 656 -24.31 14.50 6.43
CA ASN A 656 -24.26 14.55 4.97
C ASN A 656 -22.92 15.07 4.39
N PHE A 657 -21.85 15.06 5.17
CA PHE A 657 -20.55 15.57 4.72
C PHE A 657 -19.38 14.68 5.18
N SER A 658 -19.44 14.12 6.38
CA SER A 658 -18.44 13.20 6.87
C SER A 658 -18.79 11.76 6.53
N TYR A 659 -17.74 10.94 6.45
CA TYR A 659 -17.82 9.51 6.23
C TYR A 659 -17.18 8.80 7.42
N LYS A 660 -17.62 7.57 7.68
CA LYS A 660 -17.03 6.68 8.67
C LYS A 660 -16.55 5.42 8.00
N ASN A 661 -15.27 5.09 8.13
CA ASN A 661 -14.74 3.82 7.65
C ASN A 661 -15.44 2.66 8.38
N ILE A 662 -15.85 1.63 7.64
CA ILE A 662 -16.67 0.55 8.19
C ILE A 662 -15.88 -0.45 9.06
N VAL A 663 -14.56 -0.52 8.89
CA VAL A 663 -13.68 -1.46 9.61
C VAL A 663 -13.08 -0.80 10.86
N THR A 664 -12.48 0.37 10.68
CA THR A 664 -11.75 1.12 11.72
C THR A 664 -12.64 2.09 12.49
N GLY A 665 -13.81 2.44 11.95
CA GLY A 665 -14.66 3.48 12.52
C GLY A 665 -14.12 4.90 12.39
N LYS A 666 -13.02 5.12 11.66
CA LYS A 666 -12.37 6.43 11.49
C LYS A 666 -13.25 7.39 10.71
N ALA A 667 -13.32 8.64 11.19
CA ALA A 667 -13.98 9.73 10.47
C ALA A 667 -13.11 10.21 9.29
N LEU A 668 -13.72 10.33 8.12
CA LEU A 668 -13.09 10.56 6.83
C LEU A 668 -13.89 11.57 6.00
N PHE A 669 -13.23 12.21 5.04
CA PHE A 669 -13.84 13.18 4.13
C PHE A 669 -13.40 12.89 2.70
N ILE A 670 -14.26 13.13 1.70
CA ILE A 670 -13.83 13.04 0.30
C ILE A 670 -12.82 14.17 0.03
N HIS A 671 -11.66 13.83 -0.55
CA HIS A 671 -10.66 14.84 -0.90
C HIS A 671 -11.21 15.81 -1.97
N PRO A 672 -10.94 17.13 -1.90
CA PRO A 672 -11.43 18.12 -2.87
C PRO A 672 -11.09 17.82 -4.33
N ASN A 673 -9.98 17.12 -4.55
CA ASN A 673 -9.58 16.70 -5.89
C ASN A 673 -10.44 15.56 -6.46
N SER A 674 -11.27 14.84 -5.70
CA SER A 674 -12.08 13.74 -6.25
C SER A 674 -13.20 14.26 -7.15
N CYS A 675 -13.55 13.54 -8.22
CA CYS A 675 -14.74 13.89 -9.01
C CYS A 675 -16.05 13.68 -8.24
N LEU A 676 -16.02 12.97 -7.11
CA LEU A 676 -17.17 12.79 -6.22
C LEU A 676 -17.22 13.84 -5.10
N PHE A 677 -16.36 14.86 -5.08
CA PHE A 677 -16.34 15.85 -3.98
C PHE A 677 -17.67 16.59 -3.79
N SER A 678 -18.37 16.90 -4.88
CA SER A 678 -19.66 17.59 -4.86
C SER A 678 -20.86 16.64 -4.72
N ILE A 679 -20.63 15.33 -4.62
CA ILE A 679 -21.66 14.31 -4.53
C ILE A 679 -21.50 13.60 -3.19
N THR A 680 -22.60 13.20 -2.56
CA THR A 680 -22.60 12.52 -1.26
C THR A 680 -23.12 11.08 -1.40
N PRO A 681 -22.39 10.19 -2.10
CA PRO A 681 -22.78 8.78 -2.18
C PRO A 681 -22.84 8.15 -0.77
N LYS A 682 -23.83 7.29 -0.53
CA LYS A 682 -24.03 6.65 0.78
C LYS A 682 -22.85 5.76 1.21
N PHE A 683 -22.29 5.02 0.25
CA PHE A 683 -21.12 4.17 0.45
C PHE A 683 -20.08 4.44 -0.62
N VAL A 684 -18.82 4.44 -0.19
CA VAL A 684 -17.68 4.66 -1.06
C VAL A 684 -16.57 3.68 -0.80
N LEU A 685 -15.86 3.32 -1.86
CA LEU A 685 -14.54 2.70 -1.84
C LEU A 685 -13.49 3.77 -2.07
N TYR A 686 -12.35 3.69 -1.40
CA TYR A 686 -11.21 4.58 -1.61
C TYR A 686 -9.90 3.77 -1.66
N THR A 687 -8.85 4.28 -2.32
CA THR A 687 -7.58 3.53 -2.41
C THR A 687 -6.54 3.97 -1.39
N GLY A 688 -6.67 5.17 -0.82
CA GLY A 688 -5.77 5.66 0.23
C GLY A 688 -6.40 6.78 1.07
N VAL A 689 -5.71 7.15 2.15
CA VAL A 689 -6.11 8.26 3.02
C VAL A 689 -4.89 9.12 3.32
N ILE A 690 -5.06 10.43 3.22
CA ILE A 690 -4.06 11.42 3.63
C ILE A 690 -4.63 12.32 4.73
N GLU A 691 -3.93 12.41 5.85
CA GLU A 691 -4.30 13.27 6.97
C GLU A 691 -3.48 14.57 6.94
N THR A 692 -4.20 15.69 6.86
CA THR A 692 -3.64 17.03 6.99
C THR A 692 -4.31 17.72 8.18
N SER A 693 -5.29 18.61 7.93
CA SER A 693 -6.21 19.10 8.98
C SER A 693 -7.36 18.13 9.26
N LYS A 694 -7.74 17.34 8.24
CA LYS A 694 -8.72 16.26 8.30
C LYS A 694 -8.14 15.05 7.56
N ALA A 695 -8.70 13.87 7.81
CA ALA A 695 -8.38 12.66 7.08
C ALA A 695 -9.20 12.60 5.78
N PHE A 696 -8.52 12.76 4.64
CA PHE A 696 -9.15 12.81 3.32
C PHE A 696 -8.94 11.50 2.55
N MET A 697 -10.03 10.93 2.05
CA MET A 697 -10.04 9.77 1.17
C MET A 697 -9.58 10.15 -0.23
N LEU A 698 -8.68 9.35 -0.79
CA LEU A 698 -8.12 9.52 -2.13
C LEU A 698 -8.71 8.46 -3.09
N GLN A 699 -8.90 8.88 -4.35
CA GLN A 699 -9.43 8.06 -5.45
C GLN A 699 -10.72 7.33 -5.07
N VAL A 700 -11.78 8.10 -4.90
CA VAL A 700 -13.06 7.63 -4.35
C VAL A 700 -13.97 7.14 -5.46
N SER A 701 -14.57 5.96 -5.29
CA SER A 701 -15.58 5.40 -6.18
C SER A 701 -16.84 5.03 -5.39
N LYS A 702 -18.00 5.29 -6.00
CA LYS A 702 -19.31 4.92 -5.43
C LYS A 702 -19.43 3.40 -5.43
N ILE A 703 -19.96 2.85 -4.34
CA ILE A 703 -20.32 1.43 -4.26
C ILE A 703 -21.77 1.28 -3.78
N GLU A 704 -22.40 0.20 -4.20
CA GLU A 704 -23.72 -0.19 -3.69
C GLU A 704 -23.55 -1.15 -2.51
N PRO A 705 -24.33 -1.01 -1.44
CA PRO A 705 -24.20 -1.84 -0.25
C PRO A 705 -24.37 -3.33 -0.57
N GLU A 706 -25.17 -3.69 -1.58
CA GLU A 706 -25.35 -5.07 -2.04
C GLU A 706 -24.05 -5.72 -2.55
N TRP A 707 -23.03 -4.94 -2.93
CA TRP A 707 -21.72 -5.46 -3.34
C TRP A 707 -20.83 -5.82 -2.15
N LEU A 708 -21.15 -5.25 -0.97
CA LEU A 708 -20.51 -5.54 0.31
C LEU A 708 -21.18 -6.72 1.03
N VAL A 709 -22.21 -7.34 0.42
CA VAL A 709 -23.00 -8.40 1.03
C VAL A 709 -22.33 -9.77 0.82
N GLY A 710 -21.52 -10.16 1.81
CA GLY A 710 -21.52 -11.53 2.30
C GLY A 710 -22.68 -11.67 3.29
N LEU A 711 -23.54 -12.64 3.11
CA LEU A 711 -24.71 -12.83 3.95
C LEU A 711 -24.28 -13.58 5.24
N GLY A 712 -24.77 -13.11 6.40
CA GLY A 712 -24.68 -13.81 7.70
C GLY A 712 -23.45 -13.36 8.47
N ASN A 713 -23.17 -13.88 9.67
CA ASN A 713 -21.81 -13.77 10.21
C ASN A 713 -21.08 -15.12 10.07
N PRO A 714 -20.45 -15.41 8.91
CA PRO A 714 -19.53 -16.54 8.76
C PRO A 714 -18.22 -16.37 9.54
N GLN A 715 -17.95 -15.19 10.09
CA GLN A 715 -16.64 -14.84 10.67
C GLN A 715 -16.58 -15.03 12.18
N GLY A 716 -17.67 -15.48 12.80
CA GLY A 716 -17.76 -15.73 14.23
C GLY A 716 -18.27 -17.13 14.54
N GLU A 717 -17.61 -18.17 14.06
CA GLU A 717 -17.84 -19.52 14.61
C GLU A 717 -17.63 -19.47 16.13
N GLY A 718 -18.61 -19.97 16.89
CA GLY A 718 -18.56 -19.98 18.35
C GLY A 718 -18.88 -18.64 19.06
N THR A 719 -19.43 -17.65 18.37
CA THR A 719 -19.97 -16.42 19.00
C THR A 719 -21.33 -16.67 19.64
N ARG A 720 -21.67 -15.91 20.70
CA ARG A 720 -22.97 -16.03 21.41
C ARG A 720 -24.17 -15.81 20.49
N HIS A 721 -24.02 -14.92 19.51
CA HIS A 721 -24.99 -14.63 18.47
C HIS A 721 -25.38 -15.84 17.61
N ASN A 722 -24.49 -16.81 17.47
CA ASN A 722 -24.66 -17.94 16.56
C ASN A 722 -25.18 -19.21 17.26
N VAL A 723 -25.57 -19.12 18.54
CA VAL A 723 -26.04 -20.27 19.33
C VAL A 723 -27.26 -20.98 18.70
N GLY A 724 -28.15 -20.24 18.04
CA GLY A 724 -29.29 -20.83 17.32
C GLY A 724 -28.88 -21.65 16.09
N MET A 725 -27.81 -21.23 15.39
CA MET A 725 -27.25 -22.00 14.27
C MET A 725 -26.53 -23.25 14.76
N TYR A 726 -25.85 -23.16 15.90
CA TYR A 726 -25.16 -24.29 16.51
C TYR A 726 -26.13 -25.43 16.88
N VAL A 727 -27.31 -25.11 17.43
CA VAL A 727 -28.38 -26.09 17.66
C VAL A 727 -28.83 -26.77 16.37
N LEU A 728 -29.00 -26.01 15.29
CA LEU A 728 -29.40 -26.56 13.99
C LEU A 728 -28.32 -27.46 13.38
N ASP A 729 -27.05 -27.10 13.53
CA ASP A 729 -25.93 -27.92 13.06
C ASP A 729 -25.90 -29.28 13.80
N LEU A 730 -26.05 -29.27 15.13
CA LEU A 730 -26.14 -30.51 15.93
C LEU A 730 -27.38 -31.33 15.58
N LEU A 731 -28.53 -30.70 15.31
CA LEU A 731 -29.75 -31.39 14.90
C LEU A 731 -29.55 -32.10 13.55
N VAL A 732 -29.03 -31.41 12.54
CA VAL A 732 -28.77 -31.97 11.21
C VAL A 732 -27.75 -33.12 11.31
N GLN A 733 -26.70 -32.95 12.13
CA GLN A 733 -25.71 -33.99 12.39
C GLN A 733 -26.32 -35.22 13.09
N ASN A 734 -27.12 -35.04 14.15
CA ASN A 734 -27.77 -36.12 14.89
C ASN A 734 -28.72 -36.95 14.01
N LEU A 735 -29.30 -36.32 12.98
CA LEU A 735 -30.19 -36.97 12.02
C LEU A 735 -29.43 -37.63 10.85
N GLY A 736 -28.10 -37.56 10.84
CA GLY A 736 -27.26 -38.11 9.77
C GLY A 736 -27.43 -37.40 8.43
N LEU A 737 -27.89 -36.14 8.46
CA LEU A 737 -28.13 -35.33 7.28
C LEU A 737 -26.94 -34.40 7.01
N SER A 738 -26.82 -33.94 5.77
CA SER A 738 -25.83 -32.94 5.36
C SER A 738 -26.53 -31.69 4.87
N TRP A 739 -25.98 -30.52 5.19
CA TRP A 739 -26.45 -29.25 4.63
C TRP A 739 -26.24 -29.19 3.12
N GLY A 740 -27.32 -28.93 2.38
CA GLY A 740 -27.30 -28.61 0.95
C GLY A 740 -27.49 -27.11 0.70
N ASN A 741 -27.21 -26.67 -0.53
CA ASN A 741 -27.45 -25.30 -0.96
C ASN A 741 -28.76 -25.22 -1.77
N SER A 742 -29.61 -24.23 -1.46
CA SER A 742 -30.81 -23.95 -2.26
C SER A 742 -30.52 -22.84 -3.28
N LYS A 743 -30.91 -23.05 -4.55
CA LYS A 743 -30.81 -22.01 -5.60
C LYS A 743 -31.85 -20.91 -5.48
N LYS A 744 -32.92 -21.15 -4.72
CA LYS A 744 -34.10 -20.26 -4.64
C LYS A 744 -34.25 -19.54 -3.31
N VAL A 745 -33.54 -20.00 -2.27
CA VAL A 745 -33.58 -19.38 -0.95
C VAL A 745 -32.17 -19.17 -0.45
N ASP A 746 -31.93 -17.97 0.08
CA ASP A 746 -30.65 -17.56 0.62
C ASP A 746 -30.37 -18.22 2.00
N GLY A 747 -29.84 -19.44 1.97
CA GLY A 747 -29.46 -20.22 3.16
C GLY A 747 -29.07 -21.65 2.84
N LYS A 748 -28.50 -22.33 3.84
CA LYS A 748 -28.28 -23.78 3.81
C LYS A 748 -29.57 -24.50 4.22
N PHE A 749 -29.87 -25.60 3.52
CA PHE A 749 -31.07 -26.39 3.72
C PHE A 749 -30.73 -27.84 3.98
N ALA A 750 -31.45 -28.44 4.92
CA ALA A 750 -31.54 -29.88 5.06
C ALA A 750 -33.01 -30.22 5.22
N ASN A 751 -33.48 -31.30 4.61
CA ASN A 751 -34.86 -31.73 4.74
C ASN A 751 -34.94 -33.25 4.89
N PHE A 752 -35.96 -33.70 5.62
CA PHE A 752 -36.21 -35.12 5.83
C PHE A 752 -37.67 -35.35 6.18
N LYS A 753 -38.15 -36.54 5.82
CA LYS A 753 -39.49 -37.01 6.20
C LYS A 753 -39.38 -37.92 7.41
N THR A 754 -40.27 -37.75 8.36
CA THR A 754 -40.28 -38.52 9.60
C THR A 754 -41.69 -38.70 10.12
N LYS A 755 -41.91 -39.81 10.83
CA LYS A 755 -43.12 -40.00 11.63
C LYS A 755 -42.86 -39.49 13.03
N VAL A 756 -43.73 -38.61 13.52
CA VAL A 756 -43.71 -38.17 14.92
C VAL A 756 -44.86 -38.86 15.64
N ARG A 757 -44.53 -39.55 16.73
CA ARG A 757 -45.52 -40.19 17.60
C ARG A 757 -46.14 -39.15 18.51
N LEU A 758 -47.42 -38.91 18.33
CA LEU A 758 -48.23 -38.10 19.22
C LEU A 758 -48.83 -39.01 20.28
N VAL A 759 -48.36 -38.87 21.52
CA VAL A 759 -48.90 -39.57 22.68
C VAL A 759 -49.91 -38.64 23.36
N ARG A 760 -51.16 -39.07 23.54
CA ARG A 760 -52.21 -38.29 24.21
C ARG A 760 -52.75 -39.03 25.42
N ASN A 761 -53.02 -38.31 26.50
CA ASN A 761 -53.75 -38.86 27.64
C ASN A 761 -55.27 -38.91 27.37
N LYS A 762 -56.04 -39.48 28.31
CA LYS A 762 -57.52 -39.58 28.24
C LYS A 762 -58.24 -38.24 28.01
N ASN A 763 -57.60 -37.11 28.32
CA ASN A 763 -58.15 -35.76 28.15
C ASN A 763 -57.66 -35.08 26.86
N ASN A 764 -57.13 -35.85 25.90
CA ASN A 764 -56.57 -35.36 24.63
C ASN A 764 -55.39 -34.37 24.79
N LYS A 765 -54.79 -34.26 25.98
CA LYS A 765 -53.54 -33.51 26.17
C LYS A 765 -52.37 -34.39 25.73
N PHE A 766 -51.45 -33.80 24.97
CA PHE A 766 -50.23 -34.49 24.57
C PHE A 766 -49.40 -34.87 25.81
N LEU A 767 -48.55 -35.90 25.73
CA LEU A 767 -47.57 -36.31 26.75
C LEU A 767 -46.17 -36.34 26.11
N PRO A 768 -45.08 -35.94 26.81
CA PRO A 768 -43.73 -35.94 26.25
C PRO A 768 -43.29 -37.36 25.91
N SER A 769 -42.62 -37.53 24.76
CA SER A 769 -42.27 -38.84 24.23
C SER A 769 -40.94 -39.33 24.81
N GLN A 770 -40.95 -40.01 25.96
CA GLN A 770 -39.71 -40.48 26.61
C GLN A 770 -39.00 -41.67 25.92
N SER A 771 -39.27 -41.99 24.64
CA SER A 771 -38.57 -43.09 23.96
C SER A 771 -38.44 -42.91 22.46
N THR A 772 -37.24 -43.19 21.94
CA THR A 772 -36.92 -43.31 20.51
C THR A 772 -37.79 -44.36 19.81
N ILE A 773 -38.09 -44.07 18.54
CA ILE A 773 -38.79 -44.99 17.62
C ILE A 773 -38.06 -46.35 17.62
N GLY A 774 -38.72 -47.40 18.09
CA GLY A 774 -38.18 -48.78 18.11
C GLY A 774 -38.14 -49.48 19.47
N SER A 775 -38.34 -48.78 20.59
CA SER A 775 -38.41 -49.42 21.91
C SER A 775 -39.83 -49.90 22.25
N PRO A 776 -40.02 -51.12 22.79
CA PRO A 776 -41.35 -51.59 23.23
C PRO A 776 -41.77 -50.83 24.49
N MET A 777 -42.84 -50.02 24.39
CA MET A 777 -43.39 -49.25 25.50
C MET A 777 -44.68 -49.91 26.00
N VAL A 778 -44.76 -50.19 27.30
CA VAL A 778 -46.01 -50.61 27.95
C VAL A 778 -46.88 -49.38 28.16
N LEU A 779 -47.97 -49.27 27.40
CA LEU A 779 -48.88 -48.12 27.47
C LEU A 779 -49.78 -48.17 28.71
N PRO A 780 -49.85 -47.09 29.52
CA PRO A 780 -50.85 -46.97 30.59
C PRO A 780 -52.28 -46.97 30.02
N LYS A 781 -53.25 -47.54 30.75
CA LYS A 781 -54.66 -47.59 30.31
C LYS A 781 -55.21 -46.19 30.03
N GLY A 782 -55.57 -45.93 28.77
CA GLY A 782 -56.21 -44.71 28.29
C GLY A 782 -55.28 -43.67 27.66
N VAL A 783 -54.07 -44.07 27.30
CA VAL A 783 -53.18 -43.29 26.44
C VAL A 783 -53.44 -43.71 24.99
N SER A 784 -53.67 -42.75 24.09
CA SER A 784 -53.75 -43.00 22.65
C SER A 784 -52.45 -42.57 21.97
N ILE A 785 -51.94 -43.41 21.07
CA ILE A 785 -50.83 -43.05 20.19
C ILE A 785 -51.39 -42.85 18.79
N SER A 786 -51.06 -41.72 18.17
CA SER A 786 -51.22 -41.52 16.73
C SER A 786 -49.87 -41.13 16.12
N GLU A 787 -49.54 -41.69 14.97
CA GLU A 787 -48.36 -41.28 14.20
C GLU A 787 -48.78 -40.27 13.14
N VAL A 788 -48.03 -39.16 13.03
CA VAL A 788 -48.25 -38.15 11.99
C VAL A 788 -46.97 -38.02 11.18
N ASP A 789 -47.12 -38.09 9.85
CA ASP A 789 -46.02 -37.84 8.92
C ASP A 789 -45.74 -36.33 8.86
N TYR A 790 -44.49 -35.96 9.11
CA TYR A 790 -43.97 -34.60 8.96
C TYR A 790 -42.91 -34.56 7.85
N ASP A 791 -42.95 -33.49 7.05
CA ASP A 791 -41.87 -33.11 6.14
C ASP A 791 -41.16 -31.90 6.75
N ILE A 792 -39.93 -32.11 7.24
CA ILE A 792 -39.22 -31.13 8.05
C ILE A 792 -38.14 -30.48 7.21
N TYR A 793 -38.09 -29.16 7.30
CA TYR A 793 -37.12 -28.32 6.61
C TYR A 793 -36.29 -27.54 7.64
N CYS A 794 -35.02 -27.88 7.74
CA CYS A 794 -34.04 -27.10 8.49
C CYS A 794 -33.47 -26.02 7.56
N LEU A 795 -33.55 -24.77 8.00
CA LEU A 795 -32.97 -23.63 7.31
C LEU A 795 -31.95 -22.95 8.21
N LYS A 796 -30.72 -22.84 7.72
CA LYS A 796 -29.71 -21.93 8.27
C LYS A 796 -29.60 -20.75 7.30
N PRO A 797 -30.26 -19.61 7.59
CA PRO A 797 -30.21 -18.46 6.71
C PRO A 797 -28.76 -18.07 6.49
N ASN A 798 -28.39 -17.87 5.23
CA ASN A 798 -27.11 -17.25 4.99
C ASN A 798 -27.24 -15.76 5.27
N SER A 799 -28.40 -15.10 5.26
CA SER A 799 -28.55 -13.66 5.45
C SER A 799 -28.13 -13.07 6.81
N PHE A 800 -27.76 -11.78 6.83
CA PHE A 800 -27.52 -11.03 8.06
C PHE A 800 -28.72 -11.07 9.00
N MET A 801 -28.49 -10.93 10.31
CA MET A 801 -29.53 -11.06 11.32
C MET A 801 -30.74 -10.15 11.03
N ASN A 802 -30.53 -8.87 10.67
CA ASN A 802 -31.60 -7.93 10.30
C ASN A 802 -32.32 -8.25 8.97
N LEU A 803 -31.83 -9.20 8.18
CA LEU A 803 -32.39 -9.65 6.89
C LEU A 803 -32.83 -11.12 6.87
N SER A 804 -32.63 -11.84 7.98
CA SER A 804 -33.02 -13.25 8.17
C SER A 804 -34.48 -13.54 7.83
N GLY A 805 -35.36 -12.56 8.04
CA GLY A 805 -36.78 -12.67 7.70
C GLY A 805 -37.07 -12.92 6.23
N LYS A 806 -36.23 -12.41 5.32
CA LYS A 806 -36.38 -12.63 3.89
C LYS A 806 -36.16 -14.10 3.53
N SER A 807 -35.05 -14.68 4.02
CA SER A 807 -34.74 -16.10 3.80
C SER A 807 -35.83 -17.02 4.37
N VAL A 808 -36.33 -16.70 5.57
CA VAL A 808 -37.42 -17.47 6.20
C VAL A 808 -38.72 -17.37 5.40
N LYS A 809 -39.08 -16.16 4.93
CA LYS A 809 -40.27 -15.96 4.10
C LYS A 809 -40.18 -16.70 2.78
N ASP A 810 -39.04 -16.62 2.10
CA ASP A 810 -38.84 -17.25 0.80
C ASP A 810 -38.89 -18.79 0.94
N ALA A 811 -38.27 -19.35 1.98
CA ALA A 811 -38.38 -20.77 2.32
C ALA A 811 -39.82 -21.19 2.59
N ALA A 812 -40.52 -20.45 3.47
CA ALA A 812 -41.89 -20.75 3.84
C ALA A 812 -42.80 -20.73 2.61
N LYS A 813 -42.64 -19.73 1.73
CA LYS A 813 -43.40 -19.61 0.49
C LYS A 813 -43.10 -20.75 -0.50
N ILE A 814 -41.83 -21.12 -0.67
CA ILE A 814 -41.42 -22.15 -1.64
C ILE A 814 -41.88 -23.54 -1.21
N HIS A 815 -41.85 -23.83 0.09
CA HIS A 815 -42.22 -25.14 0.63
C HIS A 815 -43.66 -25.20 1.15
N GLY A 816 -44.45 -24.14 0.97
CA GLY A 816 -45.86 -24.09 1.39
C GLY A 816 -46.05 -24.16 2.91
N ILE A 817 -45.08 -23.69 3.69
CA ILE A 817 -45.09 -23.75 5.16
C ILE A 817 -45.83 -22.52 5.70
N SER A 818 -46.84 -22.73 6.53
CA SER A 818 -47.56 -21.66 7.21
C SER A 818 -46.70 -21.05 8.34
N PRO A 819 -46.81 -19.74 8.64
CA PRO A 819 -45.99 -19.10 9.67
C PRO A 819 -46.07 -19.76 11.06
N ASP A 820 -47.23 -20.29 11.45
CA ASP A 820 -47.46 -20.97 12.73
C ASP A 820 -46.77 -22.34 12.83
N SER A 821 -46.31 -22.87 11.70
CA SER A 821 -45.49 -24.08 11.59
C SER A 821 -43.98 -23.78 11.63
N ILE A 822 -43.57 -22.50 11.75
CA ILE A 822 -42.17 -22.09 11.80
C ILE A 822 -41.70 -22.00 13.25
N ILE A 823 -40.54 -22.60 13.54
CA ILE A 823 -39.84 -22.49 14.82
C ILE A 823 -38.49 -21.81 14.60
N VAL A 824 -38.20 -20.76 15.37
CA VAL A 824 -36.95 -19.99 15.27
C VAL A 824 -36.11 -20.15 16.54
N PHE A 825 -34.88 -20.64 16.39
CA PHE A 825 -33.88 -20.72 17.45
C PHE A 825 -33.02 -19.46 17.45
N HIS A 826 -32.91 -18.77 18.58
CA HIS A 826 -32.12 -17.53 18.68
C HIS A 826 -31.55 -17.28 20.08
N ASP A 827 -30.55 -16.40 20.17
CA ASP A 827 -29.98 -15.95 21.44
C ASP A 827 -30.92 -15.04 22.22
N ASP A 828 -30.88 -15.15 23.56
CA ASP A 828 -31.64 -14.32 24.49
C ASP A 828 -30.72 -13.89 25.65
N MET A 829 -30.33 -12.61 25.67
CA MET A 829 -29.46 -12.06 26.71
C MET A 829 -30.16 -11.84 28.05
N GLU A 830 -31.49 -11.74 28.03
CA GLU A 830 -32.29 -11.55 29.25
C GLU A 830 -32.40 -12.85 30.04
N ARG A 831 -31.96 -13.97 29.46
CA ARG A 831 -31.96 -15.29 30.07
C ARG A 831 -30.59 -15.67 30.58
N GLU A 832 -30.61 -16.34 31.73
CA GLU A 832 -29.40 -16.92 32.32
C GLU A 832 -28.76 -17.92 31.37
N LEU A 833 -27.43 -17.97 31.41
CA LEU A 833 -26.62 -18.82 30.56
C LEU A 833 -27.06 -20.28 30.72
N GLY A 834 -27.35 -20.95 29.60
CA GLY A 834 -27.74 -22.37 29.60
C GLY A 834 -29.23 -22.63 29.90
N ILE A 835 -30.04 -21.59 30.12
CA ILE A 835 -31.50 -21.73 30.23
C ILE A 835 -32.14 -21.43 28.88
N PHE A 836 -32.88 -22.39 28.32
CA PHE A 836 -33.71 -22.15 27.14
C PHE A 836 -35.20 -22.05 27.50
N SER A 837 -35.99 -21.48 26.59
CA SER A 837 -37.46 -21.50 26.72
C SER A 837 -38.15 -21.50 25.38
N TYR A 838 -39.37 -22.02 25.35
CA TYR A 838 -40.23 -21.95 24.20
C TYR A 838 -41.28 -20.84 24.32
N LYS A 839 -41.60 -20.17 23.21
CA LYS A 839 -42.73 -19.22 23.13
C LYS A 839 -43.46 -19.37 21.80
N LYS A 840 -44.75 -19.70 21.82
CA LYS A 840 -45.57 -19.92 20.61
C LYS A 840 -45.80 -18.66 19.77
N LYS A 841 -45.89 -17.49 20.41
CA LYS A 841 -46.06 -16.18 19.74
C LYS A 841 -45.56 -15.04 20.63
N GLY A 842 -45.24 -13.89 20.04
CA GLY A 842 -44.94 -12.67 20.79
C GLY A 842 -44.08 -11.67 20.04
N SER A 843 -43.84 -10.50 20.64
CA SER A 843 -43.03 -9.44 20.05
C SER A 843 -41.54 -9.81 19.96
N ALA A 844 -40.75 -8.98 19.26
CA ALA A 844 -39.33 -9.23 19.04
C ALA A 844 -38.44 -9.07 20.27
N GLY A 845 -38.91 -8.46 21.36
CA GLY A 845 -38.12 -8.27 22.58
C GLY A 845 -36.78 -7.56 22.36
N GLY A 846 -36.69 -6.69 21.34
CA GLY A 846 -35.44 -6.00 20.97
C GLY A 846 -34.55 -6.74 19.97
N HIS A 847 -34.71 -8.05 19.77
CA HIS A 847 -33.86 -8.88 18.93
C HIS A 847 -34.03 -8.59 17.42
N ASN A 848 -32.96 -8.16 16.76
CA ASN A 848 -33.00 -7.66 15.38
C ASN A 848 -33.39 -8.74 14.35
N GLY A 849 -33.03 -10.01 14.58
CA GLY A 849 -33.47 -11.10 13.71
C GLY A 849 -34.93 -11.42 13.84
N ILE A 850 -35.47 -11.30 15.04
CA ILE A 850 -36.89 -11.54 15.26
C ILE A 850 -37.72 -10.38 14.69
N LYS A 851 -37.23 -9.13 14.83
CA LYS A 851 -37.81 -7.97 14.14
C LYS A 851 -37.86 -8.19 12.63
N SER A 852 -36.77 -8.69 12.04
CA SER A 852 -36.71 -9.02 10.61
C SER A 852 -37.76 -10.05 10.23
N ILE A 853 -37.82 -11.19 10.92
CA ILE A 853 -38.77 -12.27 10.60
C ILE A 853 -40.22 -11.79 10.75
N ILE A 854 -40.56 -11.06 11.81
CA ILE A 854 -41.91 -10.49 11.99
C ILE A 854 -42.25 -9.54 10.84
N SER A 855 -41.31 -8.67 10.45
CA SER A 855 -41.51 -7.70 9.35
C SER A 855 -41.79 -8.40 8.01
N TYR A 856 -41.02 -9.45 7.68
CA TYR A 856 -41.14 -10.14 6.39
C TYR A 856 -42.32 -11.12 6.33
N LEU A 857 -42.60 -11.85 7.41
CA LEU A 857 -43.75 -12.75 7.50
C LEU A 857 -45.07 -12.00 7.71
N GLY A 858 -45.02 -10.76 8.21
CA GLY A 858 -46.21 -9.96 8.51
C GLY A 858 -47.02 -10.46 9.71
N THR A 859 -46.46 -11.37 10.51
CA THR A 859 -47.13 -11.96 11.68
C THR A 859 -46.13 -12.26 12.80
N GLN A 860 -46.65 -12.33 14.03
CA GLN A 860 -45.92 -12.80 15.22
C GLN A 860 -46.27 -14.25 15.59
N ASP A 861 -47.14 -14.88 14.80
CA ASP A 861 -47.63 -16.24 15.01
C ASP A 861 -46.64 -17.26 14.45
N PHE A 862 -45.46 -17.29 15.07
CA PHE A 862 -44.46 -18.33 14.86
C PHE A 862 -43.71 -18.58 16.18
N ALA A 863 -43.29 -19.82 16.36
CA ALA A 863 -42.67 -20.27 17.58
C ALA A 863 -41.21 -19.81 17.69
N ARG A 864 -40.74 -19.62 18.93
CA ARG A 864 -39.39 -19.17 19.25
C ARG A 864 -38.81 -20.06 20.34
N VAL A 865 -37.63 -20.63 20.10
CA VAL A 865 -36.80 -21.24 21.13
C VAL A 865 -35.68 -20.24 21.46
N ARG A 866 -35.73 -19.72 22.69
CA ARG A 866 -34.86 -18.65 23.18
C ARG A 866 -33.78 -19.26 24.05
N ILE A 867 -32.52 -19.13 23.66
CA ILE A 867 -31.39 -19.76 24.35
C ILE A 867 -30.63 -18.68 25.14
N GLY A 868 -30.53 -18.88 26.45
CA GLY A 868 -29.92 -17.91 27.34
C GLY A 868 -28.41 -17.80 27.17
N ILE A 869 -27.94 -16.59 26.85
CA ILE A 869 -26.52 -16.29 26.66
C ILE A 869 -25.90 -15.46 27.80
N GLY A 870 -26.70 -15.16 28.83
CA GLY A 870 -26.35 -14.33 29.97
C GLY A 870 -26.26 -12.83 29.63
N ARG A 871 -26.35 -11.97 30.65
CA ARG A 871 -26.10 -10.53 30.51
C ARG A 871 -24.59 -10.22 30.56
N PRO A 872 -24.12 -9.09 29.99
CA PRO A 872 -22.73 -8.68 30.10
C PRO A 872 -22.32 -8.38 31.54
N ASP A 873 -21.13 -8.85 31.93
CA ASP A 873 -20.52 -8.55 33.24
C ASP A 873 -20.04 -7.08 33.27
N GLY A 874 -20.80 -6.20 33.94
CA GLY A 874 -20.39 -4.84 34.29
C GLY A 874 -20.75 -3.73 33.28
N PHE A 875 -20.78 -2.48 33.77
CA PHE A 875 -21.23 -1.26 33.08
C PHE A 875 -20.38 -0.82 31.85
N SER A 876 -19.32 -1.57 31.48
CA SER A 876 -18.33 -1.16 30.47
C SER A 876 -18.48 -1.85 29.10
N LYS A 877 -19.25 -2.94 28.97
CA LYS A 877 -19.44 -3.62 27.68
C LYS A 877 -20.77 -3.26 27.04
N THR A 878 -20.75 -2.87 25.77
CA THR A 878 -22.01 -2.65 25.05
C THR A 878 -22.70 -3.98 24.80
N VAL A 879 -24.04 -3.95 24.71
CA VAL A 879 -24.88 -5.12 24.38
C VAL A 879 -24.40 -5.81 23.09
N ILE A 880 -23.93 -5.03 22.12
CA ILE A 880 -23.47 -5.53 20.83
C ILE A 880 -22.17 -6.34 21.00
N ASP A 881 -21.21 -5.82 21.76
CA ASP A 881 -19.92 -6.51 22.00
C ASP A 881 -20.11 -7.83 22.76
N HIS A 882 -21.10 -7.89 23.66
CA HIS A 882 -21.42 -9.11 24.40
C HIS A 882 -21.96 -10.21 23.48
N VAL A 883 -22.93 -9.88 22.62
CA VAL A 883 -23.55 -10.83 21.68
C VAL A 883 -22.53 -11.32 20.64
N LEU A 884 -21.60 -10.46 20.22
CA LEU A 884 -20.55 -10.80 19.25
C LEU A 884 -19.33 -11.49 19.87
N SER A 885 -19.25 -11.59 21.19
CA SER A 885 -18.16 -12.31 21.87
C SER A 885 -18.32 -13.83 21.78
N SER A 886 -17.21 -14.57 21.93
CA SER A 886 -17.24 -16.03 22.11
C SER A 886 -17.60 -16.41 23.56
N PHE A 887 -18.15 -17.62 23.75
CA PHE A 887 -18.31 -18.19 25.08
C PHE A 887 -16.94 -18.53 25.70
N LYS A 888 -16.80 -18.38 27.03
CA LYS A 888 -15.64 -18.89 27.77
C LYS A 888 -15.67 -20.42 27.81
N LYS A 889 -14.55 -21.08 28.11
CA LYS A 889 -14.46 -22.56 28.10
C LYS A 889 -15.46 -23.25 29.05
N ASP A 890 -15.65 -22.70 30.24
CA ASP A 890 -16.65 -23.13 31.23
C ASP A 890 -18.09 -22.94 30.73
N GLN A 891 -18.33 -21.85 29.99
CA GLN A 891 -19.63 -21.51 29.44
C GLN A 891 -19.99 -22.36 28.21
N LEU A 892 -18.99 -22.77 27.42
CA LEU A 892 -19.18 -23.65 26.26
C LEU A 892 -19.72 -25.02 26.69
N VAL A 893 -19.25 -25.59 27.80
CA VAL A 893 -19.76 -26.89 28.29
C VAL A 893 -21.27 -26.84 28.54
N LEU A 894 -21.75 -25.80 29.21
CA LEU A 894 -23.18 -25.59 29.47
C LEU A 894 -23.97 -25.37 28.17
N ILE A 895 -23.42 -24.61 27.22
CA ILE A 895 -24.09 -24.34 25.94
C ILE A 895 -24.13 -25.60 25.07
N ASP A 896 -23.09 -26.41 25.06
CA ASP A 896 -23.03 -27.68 24.33
C ASP A 896 -24.05 -28.68 24.89
N GLU A 897 -24.15 -28.81 26.21
CA GLU A 897 -25.16 -29.65 26.87
C GLU A 897 -26.59 -29.22 26.51
N VAL A 898 -26.86 -27.92 26.53
CA VAL A 898 -28.18 -27.37 26.22
C VAL A 898 -28.49 -27.52 24.73
N ALA A 899 -27.55 -27.20 23.86
CA ALA A 899 -27.72 -27.33 22.41
C ALA A 899 -27.94 -28.78 22.01
N TYR A 900 -27.18 -29.71 22.59
CA TYR A 900 -27.37 -31.15 22.41
C TYR A 900 -28.73 -31.62 22.93
N THR A 901 -29.17 -31.14 24.09
CA THR A 901 -30.48 -31.46 24.67
C THR A 901 -31.63 -30.99 23.78
N ILE A 902 -31.56 -29.76 23.25
CA ILE A 902 -32.54 -29.20 22.32
C ILE A 902 -32.54 -30.01 21.00
N ALA A 903 -31.35 -30.28 20.46
CA ALA A 903 -31.20 -31.03 19.21
C ALA A 903 -31.62 -32.50 19.34
N ARG A 904 -31.49 -33.12 20.51
CA ARG A 904 -31.92 -34.51 20.77
C ARG A 904 -33.43 -34.62 20.94
N ASN A 905 -34.06 -33.64 21.60
CA ASN A 905 -35.49 -33.65 21.92
C ASN A 905 -36.34 -32.80 20.95
N TRP A 906 -35.87 -32.63 19.71
CA TRP A 906 -36.54 -31.79 18.69
C TRP A 906 -37.99 -32.22 18.39
N GLN A 907 -38.30 -33.52 18.51
CA GLN A 907 -39.65 -34.05 18.31
C GLN A 907 -40.63 -33.51 19.35
N ASP A 908 -40.19 -33.39 20.60
CA ASP A 908 -41.02 -32.80 21.65
C ASP A 908 -41.19 -31.30 21.42
N ILE A 909 -40.19 -30.58 20.88
CA ILE A 909 -40.33 -29.15 20.53
C ILE A 909 -41.38 -28.93 19.43
N LEU A 910 -41.53 -29.87 18.49
CA LEU A 910 -42.56 -29.82 17.44
C LEU A 910 -43.97 -30.09 17.99
N VAL A 911 -44.10 -30.89 19.05
CA VAL A 911 -45.40 -31.39 19.55
C VAL A 911 -45.88 -30.68 20.84
N HIS A 912 -44.95 -30.21 21.68
CA HIS A 912 -45.16 -29.77 23.06
C HIS A 912 -44.66 -28.34 23.36
N PRO A 913 -45.49 -27.32 23.12
CA PRO A 913 -45.08 -25.93 23.28
C PRO A 913 -45.22 -25.34 24.70
N ARG A 914 -45.57 -26.09 25.76
CA ARG A 914 -45.91 -25.47 27.07
C ARG A 914 -45.24 -26.03 28.33
N GLU A 915 -44.54 -27.16 28.32
CA GLU A 915 -43.93 -27.74 29.53
C GLU A 915 -42.59 -28.48 29.25
N ILE A 916 -41.70 -27.91 28.43
CA ILE A 916 -40.30 -28.36 28.28
C ILE A 916 -39.38 -27.33 28.93
#